data_AF-A0A644F702-F1
#
_entry.id   AF-A0A644F702-F1
#
_cell.length_a   1.000
_cell.length_b   1.000
_cell.length_c   1.000
_cell.angle_alpha   90.00
_cell.angle_beta   90.00
_cell.angle_gamma   90.00
#
_symmetry.space_group_name_H-M   'P 1'
#
loop_
_entity.id
_entity.type
_entity.pdbx_description
1 polymer ?
#
loop_
_entity_poly.entity_id
_entity_poly.type
_entity_poly.pdbx_seq_one_letter_code
_entity_poly.pdbx_strand_id
1 'polypeptide(L)'
;MFGSFIFAGLAIQIAWAEKVAERAREAHCANNANCAANACNVLIGGKLYCSQCNTGFVPINGKCVGKDDVTDKCTAADGNTASDETCAKCAGQTFMYKGGCYEQAIEPGNVMCGGAAGGKCTQATEGYFLPPGADNAHDSVVSCGDSIGVTLTGNKKYTGVDGCTACDGLQLTVEASGVAKCTACGPDAQQTARIVKTDGDVTSCVTEHECTSTAGFFVDATGSKKCTKCAETCKTCETEATKCTSCNEDKPYLKKAQSQDQAGECVTEEACTSGNTHYADDEEPKTCKPCTAGTFENCKTCTKSDTSVTCTACKENMVFGLGKKSCISSCPDNSEAKTENTCTCNDGFKLDEEETQCVPNDSPSNPCSTQDCKACSGAQTNKEICTECLSNKYLTPTNQCIDHCEYILGYYSSTEGNKRVCKKCEVANCLACSENGGCGLCKDGFYGEACSPCDSSCKTCSGNTANDCTSCKSGSALTYGSTGNTGTCGAECAAGTGTGKCRECGLTVEGTKYCSVCSQNNEYPQNGVCAVKTSRTDKCKDGSITGGVCNVCADGFFKMNGGCYSTSQLPGSTVCLSAQSTGGTCKTPEEGFSLTGESLVACYTGCAECTTTRDCSRCMDGYVKVGSACTKCHESCYTCEADATTCKVCTPGYYKESSSNGPCRKCSEGLAGCRQCATPVNGKFICFETDDNTGDNTGGSTNKSGLSTGAIAGISVAVIVVVGGLVGFLCWWFICRGKA
;
A
#
# COMPACT_ATOMS: atom_id res chain seq x y z
N MET A 1 -3.60 35.08 -36.19
CA MET A 1 -4.64 34.05 -36.39
C MET A 1 -4.87 33.36 -35.06
N PHE A 2 -5.63 34.01 -34.18
CA PHE A 2 -6.11 33.48 -32.92
C PHE A 2 -7.54 33.01 -33.19
N GLY A 3 -7.80 31.70 -33.24
CA GLY A 3 -9.14 31.22 -33.59
C GLY A 3 -9.31 29.72 -33.86
N SER A 4 -8.42 28.84 -33.38
CA SER A 4 -8.64 27.38 -33.54
C SER A 4 -8.12 26.50 -32.40
N PHE A 5 -7.83 27.07 -31.22
CA PHE A 5 -7.40 26.27 -30.05
C PHE A 5 -8.39 26.32 -28.87
N ILE A 6 -9.62 26.78 -29.08
CA ILE A 6 -10.70 26.71 -28.09
C ILE A 6 -11.87 25.91 -28.68
N PHE A 7 -11.62 24.68 -29.12
CA PHE A 7 -12.69 23.68 -29.35
C PHE A 7 -12.21 22.21 -29.26
N ALA A 8 -10.94 21.97 -28.92
CA ALA A 8 -10.42 20.62 -28.61
C ALA A 8 -10.36 20.32 -27.09
N GLY A 9 -10.77 21.25 -26.25
CA GLY A 9 -10.82 21.10 -24.78
C GLY A 9 -12.19 20.73 -24.21
N LEU A 10 -13.21 20.58 -25.06
CA LEU A 10 -14.61 20.37 -24.64
C LEU A 10 -15.24 19.07 -25.19
N ALA A 11 -14.40 18.15 -25.68
CA ALA A 11 -14.81 16.80 -26.10
C ALA A 11 -14.16 15.66 -25.26
N ILE A 12 -13.36 16.00 -24.24
CA ILE A 12 -12.70 15.01 -23.33
C ILE A 12 -13.23 15.18 -21.89
N GLN A 13 -14.53 15.47 -21.74
CA GLN A 13 -15.20 15.39 -20.43
C GLN A 13 -16.55 14.65 -20.45
N ILE A 14 -16.87 13.90 -21.52
CA ILE A 14 -18.08 13.04 -21.55
C ILE A 14 -17.77 11.55 -21.73
N ALA A 15 -16.48 11.16 -21.86
CA ALA A 15 -16.11 9.75 -21.89
C ALA A 15 -15.85 9.13 -20.49
N TRP A 16 -16.40 9.72 -19.43
CA TRP A 16 -16.36 9.21 -18.05
C TRP A 16 -17.76 9.04 -17.45
N ALA A 17 -18.80 8.92 -18.29
CA ALA A 17 -20.18 8.71 -17.85
C ALA A 17 -20.84 7.44 -18.39
N GLU A 18 -20.11 6.52 -19.05
CA GLU A 18 -20.66 5.22 -19.47
C GLU A 18 -19.73 4.03 -19.19
N LYS A 19 -18.96 4.10 -18.09
CA LYS A 19 -18.30 2.91 -17.52
C LYS A 19 -18.71 2.61 -16.08
N VAL A 20 -19.93 3.01 -15.73
CA VAL A 20 -20.71 2.48 -14.59
C VAL A 20 -22.06 1.98 -15.10
N ALA A 21 -22.04 1.18 -16.16
CA ALA A 21 -23.01 0.08 -16.28
C ALA A 21 -22.34 -1.14 -15.61
N GLU A 22 -22.07 -1.00 -14.32
CA GLU A 22 -21.61 -2.10 -13.50
C GLU A 22 -22.79 -3.07 -13.33
N ARG A 23 -22.60 -4.30 -13.83
CA ARG A 23 -23.25 -5.53 -13.37
C ARG A 23 -24.61 -5.31 -12.68
N ALA A 24 -25.65 -5.02 -13.47
CA ALA A 24 -26.97 -5.50 -13.10
C ALA A 24 -26.91 -7.03 -13.20
N ARG A 25 -26.51 -7.68 -12.10
CA ARG A 25 -26.99 -9.04 -11.83
C ARG A 25 -28.50 -8.89 -11.96
N GLU A 26 -29.12 -9.47 -12.98
CA GLU A 26 -30.58 -9.39 -13.14
C GLU A 26 -31.19 -9.68 -11.78
N ALA A 27 -31.86 -8.70 -11.19
CA ALA A 27 -32.43 -8.80 -9.86
C ALA A 27 -33.59 -9.79 -9.94
N HIS A 28 -33.28 -11.08 -9.80
CA HIS A 28 -34.28 -12.13 -9.83
C HIS A 28 -34.92 -12.21 -8.45
N CYS A 29 -36.19 -11.81 -8.39
CA CYS A 29 -37.01 -12.02 -7.21
C CYS A 29 -37.18 -13.52 -6.97
N ALA A 30 -37.35 -13.91 -5.71
CA ALA A 30 -37.67 -15.30 -5.36
C ALA A 30 -38.90 -15.83 -6.15
N ASN A 31 -39.80 -14.93 -6.54
CA ASN A 31 -40.78 -15.15 -7.60
C ASN A 31 -40.98 -13.84 -8.37
N ASN A 32 -40.79 -13.86 -9.69
CA ASN A 32 -40.90 -12.66 -10.54
C ASN A 32 -42.24 -12.55 -11.29
N ALA A 33 -43.16 -13.51 -11.12
CA ALA A 33 -44.45 -13.49 -11.79
C ALA A 33 -45.28 -12.27 -11.36
N ASN A 34 -45.77 -11.50 -12.33
CA ASN A 34 -46.57 -10.28 -12.14
C ASN A 34 -45.92 -9.18 -11.29
N CYS A 35 -44.61 -9.25 -11.05
CA CYS A 35 -43.87 -8.16 -10.42
C CYS A 35 -43.64 -7.02 -11.41
N ALA A 36 -43.85 -5.78 -10.99
CA ALA A 36 -43.66 -4.61 -11.84
C ALA A 36 -42.16 -4.40 -12.17
N ALA A 37 -41.89 -3.72 -13.28
CA ALA A 37 -40.52 -3.41 -13.68
C ALA A 37 -39.82 -2.59 -12.57
N ASN A 38 -38.58 -2.96 -12.22
CA ASN A 38 -37.77 -2.37 -11.15
C ASN A 38 -38.35 -2.47 -9.73
N ALA A 39 -39.44 -3.22 -9.52
CA ALA A 39 -40.04 -3.44 -8.21
C ALA A 39 -39.41 -4.62 -7.44
N CYS A 40 -38.46 -5.33 -8.05
CA CYS A 40 -37.68 -6.37 -7.39
C CYS A 40 -36.52 -5.80 -6.58
N ASN A 41 -36.85 -5.13 -5.48
CA ASN A 41 -35.91 -4.29 -4.72
C ASN A 41 -36.00 -4.44 -3.20
N VAL A 42 -36.89 -5.30 -2.69
CA VAL A 42 -37.05 -5.53 -1.25
C VAL A 42 -36.13 -6.67 -0.82
N LEU A 43 -35.05 -6.36 -0.11
CA LEU A 43 -34.10 -7.35 0.41
C LEU A 43 -34.54 -7.86 1.78
N ILE A 44 -34.83 -9.16 1.90
CA ILE A 44 -35.18 -9.81 3.18
C ILE A 44 -34.41 -11.12 3.27
N GLY A 45 -33.64 -11.32 4.34
CA GLY A 45 -32.88 -12.56 4.55
C GLY A 45 -31.93 -12.93 3.40
N GLY A 46 -31.40 -11.94 2.67
CA GLY A 46 -30.51 -12.14 1.53
C GLY A 46 -31.19 -12.47 0.19
N LYS A 47 -32.52 -12.45 0.12
CA LYS A 47 -33.31 -12.66 -1.11
C LYS A 47 -34.07 -11.39 -1.49
N LEU A 48 -34.27 -11.16 -2.79
CA LEU A 48 -35.05 -10.05 -3.30
C LEU A 48 -36.53 -10.43 -3.49
N TYR A 49 -37.40 -9.50 -3.14
CA TYR A 49 -38.85 -9.62 -3.19
C TYR A 49 -39.48 -8.40 -3.87
N CYS A 50 -40.72 -8.58 -4.31
CA CYS A 50 -41.45 -7.56 -5.06
C CYS A 50 -42.09 -6.53 -4.11
N SER A 51 -41.80 -5.23 -4.29
CA SER A 51 -42.47 -4.12 -3.58
C SER A 51 -43.77 -3.66 -4.24
N GLN A 52 -43.91 -3.88 -5.55
CA GLN A 52 -45.06 -3.44 -6.35
C GLN A 52 -45.34 -4.42 -7.48
N CYS A 53 -46.60 -4.81 -7.60
CA CYS A 53 -47.10 -5.72 -8.61
C CYS A 53 -47.75 -4.98 -9.78
N ASN A 54 -47.92 -5.68 -10.90
CA ASN A 54 -48.72 -5.18 -12.01
C ASN A 54 -50.19 -5.03 -11.60
N THR A 55 -50.92 -4.16 -12.30
CA THR A 55 -52.35 -3.92 -12.08
C THR A 55 -53.15 -5.23 -12.03
N GLY A 56 -54.05 -5.34 -11.05
CA GLY A 56 -54.82 -6.54 -10.72
C GLY A 56 -54.18 -7.44 -9.65
N PHE A 57 -52.97 -7.13 -9.19
CA PHE A 57 -52.22 -7.93 -8.23
C PHE A 57 -51.68 -7.08 -7.08
N VAL A 58 -51.44 -7.71 -5.93
CA VAL A 58 -50.81 -7.07 -4.75
C VAL A 58 -49.72 -7.96 -4.13
N PRO A 59 -48.70 -7.40 -3.45
CA PRO A 59 -47.63 -8.19 -2.84
C PRO A 59 -48.07 -8.84 -1.53
N ILE A 60 -48.09 -10.18 -1.50
CA ILE A 60 -48.28 -10.98 -0.28
C ILE A 60 -47.06 -11.90 -0.11
N ASN A 61 -46.38 -11.80 1.03
CA ASN A 61 -45.10 -12.49 1.27
C ASN A 61 -44.06 -12.21 0.17
N GLY A 62 -44.09 -11.01 -0.41
CA GLY A 62 -43.21 -10.61 -1.50
C GLY A 62 -43.52 -11.24 -2.86
N LYS A 63 -44.66 -11.93 -3.01
CA LYS A 63 -45.16 -12.50 -4.28
C LYS A 63 -46.43 -11.78 -4.71
N CYS A 64 -46.57 -11.57 -6.02
CA CYS A 64 -47.76 -10.93 -6.57
C CYS A 64 -48.90 -11.94 -6.71
N VAL A 65 -50.00 -11.68 -6.01
CA VAL A 65 -51.22 -12.50 -5.99
C VAL A 65 -52.43 -11.66 -6.39
N GLY A 66 -53.48 -12.30 -6.92
CA GLY A 66 -54.68 -11.60 -7.38
C GLY A 66 -55.32 -10.81 -6.24
N LYS A 67 -55.61 -9.52 -6.46
CA LYS A 67 -56.05 -8.63 -5.39
C LYS A 67 -57.38 -9.04 -4.74
N ASP A 68 -58.27 -9.65 -5.52
CA ASP A 68 -59.60 -10.06 -5.06
C ASP A 68 -59.53 -11.34 -4.19
N ASP A 69 -58.47 -12.14 -4.35
CA ASP A 69 -58.28 -13.42 -3.64
C ASP A 69 -57.74 -13.25 -2.21
N VAL A 70 -57.26 -12.05 -1.84
CA VAL A 70 -56.52 -11.79 -0.59
C VAL A 70 -57.04 -10.60 0.20
N THR A 71 -58.32 -10.26 0.06
CA THR A 71 -58.96 -9.14 0.77
C THR A 71 -59.03 -9.33 2.29
N ASP A 72 -58.85 -10.56 2.78
CA ASP A 72 -58.68 -10.88 4.20
C ASP A 72 -57.31 -10.48 4.77
N LYS A 73 -56.33 -10.25 3.88
CA LYS A 73 -54.93 -9.90 4.22
C LYS A 73 -54.55 -8.50 3.79
N CYS A 74 -55.01 -8.06 2.63
CA CYS A 74 -54.66 -6.77 2.03
C CYS A 74 -55.90 -6.03 1.54
N THR A 75 -56.07 -4.80 2.00
CA THR A 75 -57.21 -3.94 1.70
C THR A 75 -56.74 -2.56 1.25
N ALA A 76 -57.62 -1.83 0.56
CA ALA A 76 -57.44 -0.42 0.26
C ALA A 76 -57.48 0.43 1.55
N ALA A 77 -57.22 1.73 1.42
CA ALA A 77 -57.19 2.65 2.57
C ALA A 77 -58.52 2.73 3.35
N ASP A 78 -59.65 2.41 2.69
CA ASP A 78 -60.98 2.35 3.32
C ASP A 78 -61.20 1.10 4.19
N GLY A 79 -60.31 0.10 4.09
CA GLY A 79 -60.38 -1.18 4.80
C GLY A 79 -61.46 -2.14 4.31
N ASN A 80 -62.19 -1.80 3.24
CA ASN A 80 -63.37 -2.55 2.77
C ASN A 80 -63.27 -2.97 1.30
N THR A 81 -62.36 -2.39 0.51
CA THR A 81 -62.15 -2.72 -0.89
C THR A 81 -60.77 -3.35 -1.14
N ALA A 82 -60.60 -4.03 -2.27
CA ALA A 82 -59.31 -4.61 -2.66
C ALA A 82 -58.31 -3.51 -3.03
N SER A 83 -57.08 -3.59 -2.52
CA SER A 83 -55.97 -2.72 -2.95
C SER A 83 -55.49 -3.11 -4.35
N ASP A 84 -54.68 -2.26 -5.01
CA ASP A 84 -54.12 -2.56 -6.32
C ASP A 84 -52.64 -2.14 -6.39
N GLU A 85 -51.83 -2.94 -7.09
CA GLU A 85 -50.38 -2.82 -7.29
C GLU A 85 -49.52 -2.91 -6.00
N THR A 86 -49.93 -2.23 -4.93
CA THR A 86 -49.36 -2.29 -3.58
C THR A 86 -50.49 -2.51 -2.58
N CYS A 87 -50.13 -2.91 -1.36
CA CYS A 87 -51.09 -2.95 -0.29
C CYS A 87 -51.19 -1.62 0.44
N ALA A 88 -52.39 -1.06 0.56
CA ALA A 88 -52.61 0.16 1.33
C ALA A 88 -52.80 -0.12 2.83
N LYS A 89 -53.44 -1.25 3.20
CA LYS A 89 -53.65 -1.68 4.58
C LYS A 89 -53.59 -3.19 4.74
N CYS A 90 -52.77 -3.65 5.69
CA CYS A 90 -52.70 -5.05 6.06
C CYS A 90 -53.75 -5.42 7.12
N ALA A 91 -54.19 -6.67 7.10
CA ALA A 91 -55.21 -7.22 7.98
C ALA A 91 -54.83 -8.61 8.52
N GLY A 92 -55.58 -9.09 9.51
CA GLY A 92 -55.36 -10.41 10.12
C GLY A 92 -53.98 -10.57 10.76
N GLN A 93 -53.39 -11.76 10.61
CA GLN A 93 -52.07 -12.13 11.14
C GLN A 93 -50.91 -11.75 10.20
N THR A 94 -51.13 -10.73 9.38
CA THR A 94 -50.10 -10.17 8.51
C THR A 94 -49.53 -8.88 9.08
N PHE A 95 -48.46 -8.37 8.50
CA PHE A 95 -47.88 -7.07 8.82
C PHE A 95 -47.40 -6.34 7.59
N MET A 96 -47.52 -5.00 7.60
CA MET A 96 -47.09 -4.13 6.51
C MET A 96 -45.56 -3.96 6.51
N TYR A 97 -44.97 -4.11 5.33
CA TYR A 97 -43.56 -3.80 5.05
C TYR A 97 -43.36 -3.51 3.55
N LYS A 98 -42.75 -2.37 3.19
CA LYS A 98 -42.36 -1.97 1.83
C LYS A 98 -43.44 -2.20 0.77
N GLY A 99 -44.69 -1.85 1.08
CA GLY A 99 -45.83 -1.92 0.15
C GLY A 99 -46.51 -3.28 0.03
N GLY A 100 -46.13 -4.27 0.85
CA GLY A 100 -46.75 -5.60 0.88
C GLY A 100 -47.15 -6.06 2.29
N CYS A 101 -48.01 -7.09 2.35
CA CYS A 101 -48.37 -7.75 3.61
C CYS A 101 -47.65 -9.10 3.76
N TYR A 102 -47.03 -9.30 4.92
CA TYR A 102 -46.21 -10.47 5.21
C TYR A 102 -46.78 -11.27 6.38
N GLU A 103 -46.77 -12.59 6.27
CA GLU A 103 -47.24 -13.51 7.29
C GLU A 103 -46.10 -13.91 8.20
N GLN A 104 -46.26 -13.71 9.51
CA GLN A 104 -45.24 -14.09 10.49
C GLN A 104 -44.94 -15.59 10.52
N ALA A 105 -45.88 -16.45 10.11
CA ALA A 105 -45.68 -17.90 10.12
C ALA A 105 -44.89 -18.43 8.91
N ILE A 106 -44.62 -17.60 7.88
CA ILE A 106 -44.11 -18.05 6.58
C ILE A 106 -42.91 -17.19 6.16
N GLU A 107 -41.90 -17.78 5.54
CA GLU A 107 -40.79 -17.04 4.93
C GLU A 107 -41.29 -16.22 3.72
N PRO A 108 -40.98 -14.91 3.61
CA PRO A 108 -39.96 -14.19 4.38
C PRO A 108 -40.47 -13.44 5.63
N GLY A 109 -41.77 -13.44 5.93
CA GLY A 109 -42.31 -12.65 7.05
C GLY A 109 -41.74 -13.05 8.41
N ASN A 110 -41.50 -14.34 8.63
CA ASN A 110 -40.87 -14.87 9.85
C ASN A 110 -39.43 -14.38 10.09
N VAL A 111 -38.75 -13.85 9.06
CA VAL A 111 -37.39 -13.29 9.16
C VAL A 111 -37.39 -11.90 9.76
N MET A 112 -38.49 -11.15 9.64
CA MET A 112 -38.61 -9.75 10.08
C MET A 112 -39.41 -9.62 11.38
N CYS A 113 -40.36 -10.53 11.60
CA CYS A 113 -41.35 -10.42 12.63
C CYS A 113 -41.54 -11.75 13.37
N GLY A 114 -41.39 -11.74 14.69
CA GLY A 114 -41.63 -12.86 15.60
C GLY A 114 -43.08 -12.99 16.05
N GLY A 115 -43.91 -11.95 15.91
CA GLY A 115 -45.35 -11.99 16.17
C GLY A 115 -46.09 -10.88 15.43
N ALA A 116 -47.21 -11.19 14.79
CA ALA A 116 -48.02 -10.22 14.04
C ALA A 116 -49.50 -10.31 14.44
N ALA A 117 -50.17 -9.16 14.53
CA ALA A 117 -51.59 -9.07 14.87
C ALA A 117 -52.22 -7.78 14.34
N GLY A 118 -53.37 -7.90 13.67
CA GLY A 118 -54.13 -6.74 13.19
C GLY A 118 -53.43 -5.95 12.08
N GLY A 119 -52.66 -6.63 11.21
CA GLY A 119 -51.95 -5.98 10.11
C GLY A 119 -50.61 -5.33 10.49
N LYS A 120 -50.09 -5.57 11.70
CA LYS A 120 -48.83 -5.00 12.19
C LYS A 120 -47.94 -6.04 12.86
N CYS A 121 -46.63 -5.80 12.80
CA CYS A 121 -45.66 -6.54 13.57
C CYS A 121 -45.71 -6.10 15.04
N THR A 122 -45.76 -7.05 15.96
CA THR A 122 -45.79 -6.81 17.42
C THR A 122 -44.51 -7.25 18.12
N GLN A 123 -43.65 -8.00 17.44
CA GLN A 123 -42.34 -8.40 17.94
C GLN A 123 -41.38 -8.48 16.76
N ALA A 124 -40.38 -7.60 16.69
CA ALA A 124 -39.35 -7.68 15.65
C ALA A 124 -38.37 -8.82 15.94
N THR A 125 -37.78 -9.39 14.90
CA THR A 125 -36.65 -10.33 14.96
C THR A 125 -35.32 -9.59 14.93
N GLU A 126 -34.22 -10.31 15.12
CA GLU A 126 -32.86 -9.76 14.99
C GLU A 126 -32.64 -9.14 13.59
N GLY A 127 -32.03 -7.96 13.56
CA GLY A 127 -31.83 -7.17 12.34
C GLY A 127 -33.01 -6.27 11.95
N TYR A 128 -34.06 -6.23 12.78
CA TYR A 128 -35.22 -5.36 12.61
C TYR A 128 -35.64 -4.72 13.94
N PHE A 129 -36.36 -3.60 13.87
CA PHE A 129 -36.96 -2.95 15.03
C PHE A 129 -38.40 -2.50 14.75
N LEU A 130 -39.18 -2.32 15.81
CA LEU A 130 -40.55 -1.82 15.73
C LEU A 130 -40.54 -0.29 15.85
N PRO A 131 -41.00 0.47 14.84
CA PRO A 131 -41.16 1.90 14.99
C PRO A 131 -42.30 2.21 15.98
N PRO A 132 -42.09 3.10 16.97
CA PRO A 132 -43.14 3.48 17.91
C PRO A 132 -44.37 4.05 17.20
N GLY A 133 -45.56 3.55 17.56
CA GLY A 133 -46.81 3.99 16.93
C GLY A 133 -47.12 3.33 15.58
N ALA A 134 -46.43 2.23 15.24
CA ALA A 134 -46.72 1.42 14.05
C ALA A 134 -48.22 1.14 13.89
N ASP A 135 -48.72 1.39 12.68
CA ASP A 135 -50.09 1.09 12.26
C ASP A 135 -50.07 0.00 11.18
N ASN A 136 -51.23 -0.26 10.57
CA ASN A 136 -51.39 -1.28 9.54
C ASN A 136 -51.33 -0.73 8.11
N ALA A 137 -51.05 0.58 7.95
CA ALA A 137 -50.97 1.26 6.66
C ALA A 137 -49.52 1.63 6.28
N HIS A 138 -48.62 1.68 7.25
CA HIS A 138 -47.20 1.96 7.07
C HIS A 138 -46.34 0.78 7.52
N ASP A 139 -45.05 0.79 7.16
CA ASP A 139 -44.10 -0.25 7.59
C ASP A 139 -44.14 -0.40 9.12
N SER A 140 -44.63 -1.54 9.57
CA SER A 140 -44.80 -1.85 11.00
C SER A 140 -43.55 -2.47 11.63
N VAL A 141 -42.53 -2.68 10.80
CA VAL A 141 -41.20 -3.13 11.16
C VAL A 141 -40.20 -2.47 10.21
N VAL A 142 -39.02 -2.10 10.70
CA VAL A 142 -37.98 -1.43 9.90
C VAL A 142 -36.68 -2.20 10.05
N SER A 143 -35.95 -2.40 8.96
CA SER A 143 -34.64 -3.06 9.01
C SER A 143 -33.62 -2.15 9.71
N CYS A 144 -32.75 -2.74 10.53
CA CYS A 144 -31.67 -2.02 11.20
C CYS A 144 -30.75 -1.28 10.22
N GLY A 145 -30.59 -1.79 9.00
CA GLY A 145 -29.78 -1.19 7.94
C GLY A 145 -30.47 -0.11 7.11
N ASP A 146 -31.78 0.14 7.32
CA ASP A 146 -32.58 1.00 6.45
C ASP A 146 -32.48 2.48 6.84
N SER A 147 -31.56 3.20 6.23
CA SER A 147 -31.36 4.64 6.43
C SER A 147 -32.49 5.52 5.87
N ILE A 148 -33.38 4.97 5.03
CA ILE A 148 -34.58 5.67 4.54
C ILE A 148 -35.68 5.57 5.60
N GLY A 149 -35.91 4.36 6.11
CA GLY A 149 -36.84 4.05 7.17
C GLY A 149 -38.31 4.21 6.79
N VAL A 150 -39.14 4.58 7.77
CA VAL A 150 -40.59 4.79 7.62
C VAL A 150 -40.99 6.14 8.18
N THR A 151 -41.99 6.77 7.56
CA THR A 151 -42.69 7.93 8.13
C THR A 151 -44.10 7.51 8.50
N LEU A 152 -44.44 7.60 9.78
CA LEU A 152 -45.75 7.25 10.33
C LEU A 152 -46.67 8.47 10.39
N THR A 153 -47.94 8.21 10.71
CA THR A 153 -48.96 9.23 10.97
C THR A 153 -48.46 10.30 11.96
N GLY A 154 -48.61 11.57 11.61
CA GLY A 154 -48.06 12.69 12.39
C GLY A 154 -46.66 13.14 11.98
N ASN A 155 -46.18 12.73 10.79
CA ASN A 155 -44.89 13.09 10.21
C ASN A 155 -43.67 12.69 11.07
N LYS A 156 -43.79 11.60 11.83
CA LYS A 156 -42.70 11.05 12.64
C LYS A 156 -41.92 10.04 11.80
N LYS A 157 -40.60 10.24 11.70
CA LYS A 157 -39.71 9.42 10.87
C LYS A 157 -38.82 8.56 11.75
N TYR A 158 -38.78 7.27 11.45
CA TYR A 158 -37.95 6.29 12.15
C TYR A 158 -37.05 5.57 11.15
N THR A 159 -35.74 5.61 11.37
CA THR A 159 -34.75 5.02 10.46
C THR A 159 -33.82 4.06 11.19
N GLY A 160 -33.24 3.14 10.44
CA GLY A 160 -32.04 2.41 10.82
C GLY A 160 -30.76 3.21 10.57
N VAL A 161 -29.64 2.51 10.67
CA VAL A 161 -28.29 3.01 10.46
C VAL A 161 -27.69 2.26 9.27
N ASP A 162 -27.14 2.98 8.29
CA ASP A 162 -26.52 2.33 7.12
C ASP A 162 -25.45 1.31 7.55
N GLY A 163 -25.51 0.12 6.95
CA GLY A 163 -24.59 -0.97 7.26
C GLY A 163 -24.83 -1.69 8.58
N CYS A 164 -25.87 -1.32 9.33
CA CYS A 164 -26.20 -1.96 10.59
C CYS A 164 -26.94 -3.29 10.38
N THR A 165 -26.48 -4.35 11.05
CA THR A 165 -27.08 -5.70 10.97
C THR A 165 -27.88 -6.08 12.20
N ALA A 166 -27.65 -5.42 13.34
CA ALA A 166 -28.47 -5.55 14.54
C ALA A 166 -28.57 -4.19 15.24
N CYS A 167 -29.73 -3.86 15.78
CA CYS A 167 -30.02 -2.57 16.39
C CYS A 167 -31.06 -2.69 17.50
N ASP A 168 -31.12 -1.66 18.35
CA ASP A 168 -32.07 -1.50 19.43
C ASP A 168 -32.93 -0.25 19.20
N GLY A 169 -34.24 -0.44 19.13
CA GLY A 169 -35.24 0.62 18.97
C GLY A 169 -35.91 1.06 20.28
N LEU A 170 -35.53 0.51 21.44
CA LEU A 170 -36.23 0.73 22.71
C LEU A 170 -36.19 2.19 23.22
N GLN A 171 -35.21 2.97 22.77
CA GLN A 171 -35.08 4.39 23.12
C GLN A 171 -35.96 5.31 22.24
N LEU A 172 -36.59 4.75 21.20
CA LEU A 172 -37.47 5.51 20.32
C LEU A 172 -38.80 5.78 21.00
N THR A 173 -39.35 6.99 20.81
CA THR A 173 -40.64 7.39 21.39
C THR A 173 -41.61 7.82 20.30
N VAL A 174 -42.90 7.81 20.61
CA VAL A 174 -43.96 8.33 19.71
C VAL A 174 -43.93 9.86 19.57
N GLU A 175 -43.15 10.55 20.41
CA GLU A 175 -43.15 12.01 20.50
C GLU A 175 -42.21 12.68 19.48
N ALA A 176 -41.16 11.98 19.04
CA ALA A 176 -40.14 12.52 18.15
C ALA A 176 -39.69 11.50 17.10
N SER A 177 -39.21 12.01 15.96
CA SER A 177 -38.46 11.21 14.99
C SER A 177 -37.17 10.70 15.64
N GLY A 178 -36.69 9.54 15.23
CA GLY A 178 -35.49 8.94 15.83
C GLY A 178 -34.82 7.89 14.96
N VAL A 179 -33.62 7.52 15.35
CA VAL A 179 -32.78 6.52 14.67
C VAL A 179 -32.54 5.36 15.63
N ALA A 180 -32.71 4.12 15.17
CA ALA A 180 -32.43 2.95 15.98
C ALA A 180 -30.93 2.87 16.32
N LYS A 181 -30.61 2.46 17.55
CA LYS A 181 -29.22 2.36 18.02
C LYS A 181 -28.58 1.10 17.46
N CYS A 182 -27.59 1.25 16.60
CA CYS A 182 -26.86 0.13 16.03
C CYS A 182 -26.02 -0.60 17.09
N THR A 183 -26.13 -1.92 17.14
CA THR A 183 -25.42 -2.80 18.08
C THR A 183 -24.44 -3.74 17.37
N ALA A 184 -24.63 -4.00 16.08
CA ALA A 184 -23.70 -4.73 15.23
C ALA A 184 -23.69 -4.21 13.80
N CYS A 185 -22.51 -4.20 13.17
CA CYS A 185 -22.32 -3.75 11.79
C CYS A 185 -22.02 -4.93 10.87
N GLY A 186 -22.58 -4.89 9.67
CA GLY A 186 -22.20 -5.74 8.56
C GLY A 186 -20.96 -5.20 7.84
N PRO A 187 -20.31 -6.02 7.01
CA PRO A 187 -19.21 -5.55 6.18
C PRO A 187 -19.66 -4.47 5.19
N ASP A 188 -18.72 -3.69 4.67
CA ASP A 188 -18.98 -2.77 3.56
C ASP A 188 -19.18 -3.50 2.22
N ALA A 189 -19.39 -2.75 1.13
CA ALA A 189 -19.56 -3.32 -0.21
C ALA A 189 -18.33 -4.09 -0.72
N GLN A 190 -17.15 -3.80 -0.15
CA GLN A 190 -15.86 -4.41 -0.45
C GLN A 190 -15.55 -5.60 0.45
N GLN A 191 -16.48 -6.00 1.32
CA GLN A 191 -16.31 -7.04 2.34
C GLN A 191 -15.30 -6.71 3.45
N THR A 192 -14.99 -5.43 3.64
CA THR A 192 -14.22 -4.95 4.78
C THR A 192 -15.09 -4.98 6.04
N ALA A 193 -14.54 -5.48 7.14
CA ALA A 193 -15.23 -5.48 8.43
C ALA A 193 -15.45 -4.03 8.93
N ARG A 194 -16.67 -3.76 9.40
CA ARG A 194 -17.03 -2.50 10.08
C ARG A 194 -17.33 -2.76 11.55
N ILE A 195 -17.11 -1.73 12.35
CA ILE A 195 -17.33 -1.70 13.79
C ILE A 195 -18.34 -0.60 14.14
N VAL A 196 -19.02 -0.77 15.28
CA VAL A 196 -19.96 0.23 15.79
C VAL A 196 -19.17 1.41 16.34
N LYS A 197 -19.39 2.59 15.80
CA LYS A 197 -18.97 3.87 16.36
C LYS A 197 -20.08 4.46 17.19
N THR A 198 -19.75 4.88 18.40
CA THR A 198 -20.69 5.54 19.32
C THR A 198 -20.17 6.93 19.64
N ASP A 199 -20.95 7.97 19.35
CA ASP A 199 -20.70 9.35 19.76
C ASP A 199 -21.92 9.88 20.53
N GLY A 200 -21.81 9.89 21.86
CA GLY A 200 -22.96 10.09 22.73
C GLY A 200 -24.02 8.98 22.53
N ASP A 201 -25.24 9.37 22.18
CA ASP A 201 -26.35 8.44 21.92
C ASP A 201 -26.46 8.01 20.45
N VAL A 202 -25.62 8.57 19.56
CA VAL A 202 -25.67 8.29 18.13
C VAL A 202 -24.69 7.18 17.77
N THR A 203 -25.16 6.24 16.96
CA THR A 203 -24.35 5.11 16.47
C THR A 203 -24.23 5.10 14.96
N SER A 204 -23.05 4.76 14.45
CA SER A 204 -22.80 4.55 13.02
C SER A 204 -21.91 3.32 12.80
N CYS A 205 -21.87 2.82 11.57
CA CYS A 205 -20.95 1.75 11.17
C CYS A 205 -19.77 2.33 10.41
N VAL A 206 -18.55 2.12 10.93
CA VAL A 206 -17.30 2.63 10.33
C VAL A 206 -16.26 1.52 10.28
N THR A 207 -15.29 1.62 9.38
CA THR A 207 -14.11 0.76 9.39
C THR A 207 -13.15 1.16 10.54
N GLU A 208 -12.21 0.28 10.89
CA GLU A 208 -11.17 0.60 11.87
C GLU A 208 -10.32 1.80 11.43
N HIS A 209 -10.05 1.93 10.13
CA HIS A 209 -9.32 3.07 9.58
C HIS A 209 -10.12 4.38 9.70
N GLU A 210 -11.42 4.36 9.38
CA GLU A 210 -12.28 5.54 9.53
C GLU A 210 -12.41 5.95 11.00
N CYS A 211 -12.43 4.99 11.92
CA CYS A 211 -12.44 5.27 13.35
C CYS A 211 -11.22 6.09 13.80
N THR A 212 -10.01 5.66 13.41
CA THR A 212 -8.75 6.29 13.85
C THR A 212 -8.36 7.51 13.00
N SER A 213 -8.87 7.62 11.77
CA SER A 213 -8.68 8.82 10.93
C SER A 213 -9.41 10.05 11.48
N THR A 214 -10.46 9.83 12.30
CA THR A 214 -11.18 10.91 12.96
C THR A 214 -10.51 11.23 14.31
N ALA A 215 -10.01 12.45 14.48
CA ALA A 215 -9.48 12.88 15.78
C ALA A 215 -10.53 12.72 16.90
N GLY A 216 -10.08 12.31 18.08
CA GLY A 216 -10.95 12.09 19.24
C GLY A 216 -11.61 10.71 19.34
N PHE A 217 -11.24 9.73 18.51
CA PHE A 217 -11.73 8.35 18.62
C PHE A 217 -10.58 7.32 18.55
N PHE A 218 -10.81 6.15 19.13
CA PHE A 218 -9.90 4.99 19.08
C PHE A 218 -10.68 3.68 18.91
N VAL A 219 -9.99 2.65 18.44
CA VAL A 219 -10.54 1.30 18.36
C VAL A 219 -10.38 0.63 19.73
N ASP A 220 -11.49 0.43 20.42
CA ASP A 220 -11.56 -0.34 21.65
C ASP A 220 -11.62 -1.83 21.31
N ALA A 221 -10.57 -2.57 21.69
CA ALA A 221 -10.44 -4.01 21.47
C ALA A 221 -10.96 -4.85 22.66
N THR A 222 -11.58 -4.22 23.66
CA THR A 222 -12.12 -4.90 24.85
C THR A 222 -13.41 -5.66 24.49
N GLY A 223 -13.27 -6.93 24.15
CA GLY A 223 -14.38 -7.76 23.69
C GLY A 223 -14.59 -7.63 22.17
N SER A 224 -15.81 -7.32 21.74
CA SER A 224 -16.08 -7.01 20.32
C SER A 224 -15.55 -5.62 19.98
N LYS A 225 -14.74 -5.53 18.91
CA LYS A 225 -14.13 -4.25 18.49
C LYS A 225 -15.20 -3.16 18.29
N LYS A 226 -14.98 -2.00 18.90
CA LYS A 226 -15.86 -0.81 18.80
C LYS A 226 -15.03 0.44 18.58
N CYS A 227 -15.64 1.46 17.99
CA CYS A 227 -15.03 2.76 17.84
C CYS A 227 -15.55 3.68 18.96
N THR A 228 -14.66 4.03 19.89
CA THR A 228 -14.97 4.71 21.15
C THR A 228 -14.31 6.06 21.18
N LYS A 229 -14.95 7.04 21.82
CA LYS A 229 -14.42 8.39 21.97
C LYS A 229 -13.27 8.45 22.98
N CYS A 230 -12.26 9.26 22.68
CA CYS A 230 -11.19 9.60 23.62
C CYS A 230 -11.72 10.42 24.80
N ALA A 231 -10.95 10.46 25.89
CA ALA A 231 -11.19 11.39 26.99
C ALA A 231 -11.11 12.84 26.48
N GLU A 232 -11.88 13.73 27.09
CA GLU A 232 -12.00 15.13 26.64
C GLU A 232 -10.66 15.89 26.62
N THR A 233 -9.68 15.46 27.41
CA THR A 233 -8.34 16.05 27.45
C THR A 233 -7.43 15.57 26.31
N CYS A 234 -7.78 14.44 25.67
CA CYS A 234 -7.00 13.88 24.57
C CYS A 234 -7.51 14.42 23.23
N LYS A 235 -6.61 14.90 22.38
CA LYS A 235 -6.90 15.19 20.98
C LYS A 235 -6.92 13.90 20.15
N THR A 236 -5.97 13.01 20.43
CA THR A 236 -5.95 11.63 19.94
C THR A 236 -5.58 10.70 21.09
N CYS A 237 -6.09 9.47 21.06
CA CYS A 237 -5.80 8.45 22.05
C CYS A 237 -5.67 7.09 21.38
N GLU A 238 -5.09 6.13 22.10
CA GLU A 238 -4.93 4.75 21.65
C GLU A 238 -5.26 3.81 22.80
N THR A 239 -5.73 2.59 22.50
CA THR A 239 -6.00 1.50 23.47
C THR A 239 -7.11 1.75 24.50
N GLU A 240 -7.18 2.94 25.10
CA GLU A 240 -8.17 3.36 26.09
C GLU A 240 -8.42 4.87 25.98
N ALA A 241 -9.57 5.35 26.47
CA ALA A 241 -9.96 6.75 26.34
C ALA A 241 -8.94 7.73 26.97
N THR A 242 -8.28 7.35 28.07
CA THR A 242 -7.33 8.21 28.81
C THR A 242 -5.87 8.07 28.36
N LYS A 243 -5.58 7.15 27.43
CA LYS A 243 -4.23 6.91 26.91
C LYS A 243 -4.01 7.80 25.69
N CYS A 244 -3.80 9.08 25.96
CA CYS A 244 -3.65 10.09 24.92
C CYS A 244 -2.34 9.91 24.15
N THR A 245 -2.37 10.11 22.83
CA THR A 245 -1.18 10.22 21.97
C THR A 245 -0.92 11.67 21.57
N SER A 246 -1.93 12.54 21.69
CA SER A 246 -1.80 13.99 21.62
C SER A 246 -2.86 14.67 22.46
N CYS A 247 -2.62 15.93 22.83
CA CYS A 247 -3.40 16.66 23.81
C CYS A 247 -4.17 17.84 23.23
N ASN A 248 -5.30 18.16 23.87
CA ASN A 248 -6.07 19.36 23.58
C ASN A 248 -5.43 20.60 24.27
N GLU A 249 -5.84 21.79 23.84
CA GLU A 249 -5.22 23.06 24.26
C GLU A 249 -5.37 23.37 25.75
N ASP A 250 -6.38 22.80 26.42
CA ASP A 250 -6.62 22.96 27.86
C ASP A 250 -5.59 22.24 28.73
N LYS A 251 -5.03 21.12 28.25
CA LYS A 251 -3.99 20.34 28.92
C LYS A 251 -2.93 19.91 27.91
N PRO A 252 -2.12 20.84 27.38
CA PRO A 252 -1.39 20.62 26.14
C PRO A 252 -0.18 19.70 26.25
N TYR A 253 0.30 19.37 27.46
CA TYR A 253 1.52 18.58 27.63
C TYR A 253 1.22 17.10 27.81
N LEU A 254 1.78 16.27 26.93
CA LEU A 254 1.68 14.81 27.06
C LEU A 254 2.71 14.28 28.06
N LYS A 255 2.23 13.73 29.18
CA LYS A 255 3.05 13.09 30.22
C LYS A 255 2.98 11.58 30.13
N LYS A 256 4.07 10.97 29.69
CA LYS A 256 4.21 9.50 29.58
C LYS A 256 4.71 8.92 30.90
N ALA A 257 4.31 7.69 31.22
CA ALA A 257 4.81 7.01 32.42
C ALA A 257 6.27 6.57 32.24
N GLN A 258 6.62 6.11 31.03
CA GLN A 258 7.98 5.86 30.58
C GLN A 258 8.25 6.55 29.25
N SER A 259 9.50 6.95 29.00
CA SER A 259 9.88 7.67 27.77
C SER A 259 9.59 6.89 26.49
N GLN A 260 9.55 5.56 26.58
CA GLN A 260 9.30 4.64 25.48
C GLN A 260 7.81 4.41 25.20
N ASP A 261 6.92 4.83 26.11
CA ASP A 261 5.49 4.63 25.93
C ASP A 261 5.00 5.43 24.71
N GLN A 262 4.04 4.87 23.98
CA GLN A 262 3.43 5.55 22.83
C GLN A 262 2.34 6.54 23.30
N ALA A 263 1.63 6.21 24.37
CA ALA A 263 0.62 7.05 25.01
C ALA A 263 0.97 7.52 26.43
N GLY A 264 0.29 8.59 26.86
CA GLY A 264 0.42 9.19 28.18
C GLY A 264 -0.86 9.88 28.62
N GLU A 265 -0.75 10.66 29.68
CA GLU A 265 -1.83 11.49 30.21
C GLU A 265 -1.59 12.96 29.82
N CYS A 266 -2.64 13.67 29.42
CA CYS A 266 -2.57 15.09 29.10
C CYS A 266 -2.67 15.95 30.36
N VAL A 267 -1.69 16.81 30.59
CA VAL A 267 -1.55 17.63 31.79
C VAL A 267 -1.29 19.10 31.47
N THR A 268 -1.49 19.97 32.46
CA THR A 268 -1.09 21.38 32.39
C THR A 268 0.42 21.53 32.59
N GLU A 269 0.98 22.69 32.24
CA GLU A 269 2.40 23.01 32.45
C GLU A 269 2.82 22.87 33.94
N GLU A 270 1.95 23.30 34.84
CA GLU A 270 2.17 23.24 36.30
C GLU A 270 2.23 21.78 36.78
N ALA A 271 1.32 20.93 36.30
CA ALA A 271 1.32 19.50 36.61
C ALA A 271 2.48 18.73 35.94
N CYS A 272 2.96 19.25 34.81
CA CYS A 272 4.13 18.75 34.10
C CYS A 272 5.41 18.95 34.94
N THR A 273 5.60 20.16 35.47
CA THR A 273 6.81 20.57 36.20
C THR A 273 6.78 20.26 37.70
N SER A 274 5.62 19.84 38.22
CA SER A 274 5.45 19.44 39.62
C SER A 274 6.49 18.40 40.08
N GLY A 275 7.29 18.77 41.08
CA GLY A 275 8.33 17.92 41.68
C GLY A 275 9.69 17.98 40.97
N ASN A 276 9.87 18.84 39.97
CA ASN A 276 11.14 19.06 39.24
C ASN A 276 11.74 17.80 38.60
N THR A 277 10.96 16.74 38.39
CA THR A 277 11.41 15.47 37.76
C THR A 277 11.23 15.47 36.25
N HIS A 278 10.42 16.40 35.73
CA HIS A 278 10.13 16.62 34.33
C HIS A 278 10.16 18.12 34.05
N TYR A 279 10.39 18.48 32.79
CA TYR A 279 10.23 19.84 32.30
C TYR A 279 9.21 19.88 31.16
N ALA A 280 8.53 21.00 31.04
CA ALA A 280 7.62 21.27 29.92
C ALA A 280 8.44 21.49 28.65
N ASP A 281 8.24 20.66 27.64
CA ASP A 281 8.79 20.87 26.32
C ASP A 281 7.73 21.50 25.41
N ASP A 282 8.05 22.66 24.86
CA ASP A 282 7.16 23.47 24.03
C ASP A 282 7.32 23.17 22.54
N GLU A 283 8.30 22.32 22.19
CA GLU A 283 8.46 21.79 20.85
C GLU A 283 7.27 20.87 20.52
N GLU A 284 6.67 21.05 19.34
CA GLU A 284 5.51 20.26 18.93
C GLU A 284 5.92 18.84 18.51
N PRO A 285 5.31 17.77 19.05
CA PRO A 285 4.20 17.79 20.02
C PRO A 285 4.65 18.12 21.44
N LYS A 286 3.93 19.05 22.11
CA LYS A 286 4.23 19.46 23.50
C LYS A 286 4.22 18.27 24.46
N THR A 287 5.34 18.04 25.16
CA THR A 287 5.51 16.86 26.03
C THR A 287 6.11 17.21 27.38
N CYS A 288 5.86 16.36 28.38
CA CYS A 288 6.61 16.38 29.64
C CYS A 288 7.83 15.49 29.51
N LYS A 289 8.98 16.08 29.21
CA LYS A 289 10.23 15.33 29.11
C LYS A 289 10.78 15.08 30.51
N PRO A 290 11.06 13.81 30.89
CA PRO A 290 11.72 13.55 32.16
C PRO A 290 13.14 14.12 32.12
N CYS A 291 13.62 14.64 33.25
CA CYS A 291 14.96 15.21 33.37
C CYS A 291 16.08 14.21 32.97
N THR A 292 15.78 12.92 33.02
CA THR A 292 16.69 11.83 32.65
C THR A 292 16.79 11.57 31.14
N ALA A 293 15.87 12.07 30.30
CA ALA A 293 15.76 11.72 28.87
C ALA A 293 16.14 12.86 27.91
N GLY A 294 16.96 13.82 28.35
CA GLY A 294 17.47 14.92 27.53
C GLY A 294 18.99 15.08 27.65
N THR A 295 19.48 16.31 27.51
CA THR A 295 20.91 16.71 27.55
C THR A 295 21.66 16.27 28.82
N PHE A 296 20.97 15.86 29.89
CA PHE A 296 21.55 15.54 31.20
C PHE A 296 21.24 14.10 31.62
N GLU A 297 21.92 13.13 31.00
CA GLU A 297 21.83 11.74 31.41
C GLU A 297 22.12 11.61 32.93
N ASN A 298 21.30 10.83 33.63
CA ASN A 298 21.34 10.64 35.10
C ASN A 298 21.00 11.85 35.98
N CYS A 299 20.40 12.90 35.42
CA CYS A 299 19.85 14.01 36.20
C CYS A 299 18.59 13.60 36.99
N LYS A 300 18.56 13.88 38.30
CA LYS A 300 17.42 13.57 39.19
C LYS A 300 16.35 14.67 39.16
N THR A 301 16.77 15.93 39.23
CA THR A 301 15.88 17.09 39.13
C THR A 301 16.45 18.15 38.21
N CYS A 302 15.59 18.83 37.46
CA CYS A 302 15.99 19.87 36.52
C CYS A 302 14.99 21.04 36.52
N THR A 303 15.45 22.19 36.03
CA THR A 303 14.64 23.41 35.90
C THR A 303 14.82 24.00 34.50
N LYS A 304 13.72 24.39 33.86
CA LYS A 304 13.72 25.06 32.56
C LYS A 304 13.63 26.57 32.77
N SER A 305 14.57 27.32 32.20
CA SER A 305 14.50 28.77 31.97
C SER A 305 14.04 29.03 30.54
N ASP A 306 13.86 30.30 30.16
CA ASP A 306 13.31 30.71 28.85
C ASP A 306 13.97 30.06 27.62
N THR A 307 15.23 29.63 27.71
CA THR A 307 15.98 29.02 26.60
C THR A 307 16.83 27.80 26.95
N SER A 308 16.90 27.38 28.22
CA SER A 308 17.76 26.26 28.63
C SER A 308 17.20 25.44 29.79
N VAL A 309 17.39 24.13 29.71
CA VAL A 309 17.16 23.20 30.82
C VAL A 309 18.46 23.06 31.59
N THR A 310 18.40 23.15 32.91
CA THR A 310 19.57 23.01 33.79
C THR A 310 19.31 21.88 34.79
N CYS A 311 20.27 20.95 34.92
CA CYS A 311 20.20 19.93 35.94
C CYS A 311 20.53 20.54 37.31
N THR A 312 19.64 20.38 38.29
CA THR A 312 19.80 20.94 39.64
C THR A 312 20.26 19.91 40.66
N ALA A 313 20.04 18.61 40.42
CA ALA A 313 20.59 17.53 41.24
C ALA A 313 20.82 16.26 40.41
N CYS A 314 21.94 15.59 40.65
CA CYS A 314 22.23 14.26 40.11
C CYS A 314 21.58 13.14 40.94
N LYS A 315 21.45 11.94 40.38
CA LYS A 315 21.09 10.72 41.13
C LYS A 315 22.17 10.37 42.18
N GLU A 316 21.82 9.55 43.16
CA GLU A 316 22.75 9.16 44.25
C GLU A 316 24.05 8.54 43.69
N ASN A 317 25.18 8.88 44.29
CA ASN A 317 26.54 8.47 43.89
C ASN A 317 27.01 8.97 42.52
N MET A 318 26.35 9.99 41.95
CA MET A 318 26.80 10.68 40.74
C MET A 318 27.33 12.08 41.09
N VAL A 319 28.29 12.56 40.30
CA VAL A 319 28.87 13.90 40.37
C VAL A 319 28.49 14.68 39.10
N PHE A 320 28.44 16.00 39.18
CA PHE A 320 28.27 16.83 37.99
C PHE A 320 29.52 16.69 37.12
N GLY A 321 29.33 16.34 35.85
CA GLY A 321 30.40 16.29 34.85
C GLY A 321 30.99 17.66 34.56
N LEU A 322 32.02 17.67 33.72
CA LEU A 322 32.65 18.90 33.24
C LEU A 322 31.60 19.85 32.62
N GLY A 323 31.74 21.15 32.86
CA GLY A 323 30.79 22.17 32.41
C GLY A 323 29.37 22.09 33.05
N LYS A 324 29.14 21.22 34.05
CA LYS A 324 27.81 20.92 34.64
C LYS A 324 26.76 20.45 33.62
N LYS A 325 27.20 19.85 32.51
CA LYS A 325 26.34 19.40 31.40
C LYS A 325 25.83 17.96 31.52
N SER A 326 26.35 17.16 32.45
CA SER A 326 25.96 15.76 32.65
C SER A 326 26.10 15.32 34.11
N CYS A 327 25.53 14.16 34.47
CA CYS A 327 25.74 13.50 35.76
C CYS A 327 26.43 12.16 35.54
N ILE A 328 27.63 12.01 36.10
CA ILE A 328 28.52 10.86 35.84
C ILE A 328 28.98 10.21 37.14
N SER A 329 29.33 8.93 37.11
CA SER A 329 29.73 8.16 38.30
C SER A 329 31.14 8.49 38.80
N SER A 330 31.99 9.03 37.92
CA SER A 330 33.38 9.39 38.20
C SER A 330 33.83 10.46 37.22
N CYS A 331 34.70 11.36 37.66
CA CYS A 331 35.24 12.40 36.79
C CYS A 331 36.10 11.81 35.66
N PRO A 332 36.04 12.38 34.43
CA PRO A 332 36.86 11.93 33.30
C PRO A 332 38.36 12.07 33.57
N ASP A 333 39.18 11.44 32.74
CA ASP A 333 40.63 11.52 32.85
C ASP A 333 41.13 12.98 32.87
N ASN A 334 42.15 13.23 33.69
CA ASN A 334 42.72 14.56 33.93
C ASN A 334 41.74 15.57 34.53
N SER A 335 40.72 15.09 35.24
CA SER A 335 39.84 15.90 36.06
C SER A 335 39.57 15.26 37.43
N GLU A 336 39.15 16.07 38.39
CA GLU A 336 38.81 15.63 39.73
C GLU A 336 37.56 16.35 40.24
N ALA A 337 36.81 15.68 41.13
CA ALA A 337 35.64 16.26 41.77
C ALA A 337 36.09 17.28 42.83
N LYS A 338 35.89 18.57 42.54
CA LYS A 338 36.17 19.66 43.48
C LYS A 338 34.87 20.10 44.16
N THR A 339 34.86 21.30 44.74
CA THR A 339 33.74 21.88 45.51
C THR A 339 32.38 21.64 44.84
N GLU A 340 31.37 21.25 45.63
CA GLU A 340 30.01 20.92 45.18
C GLU A 340 29.87 19.67 44.29
N ASN A 341 30.76 18.67 44.41
CA ASN A 341 30.69 17.42 43.63
C ASN A 341 30.67 17.68 42.11
N THR A 342 31.41 18.69 41.64
CA THR A 342 31.53 19.02 40.22
C THR A 342 32.94 18.68 39.73
N CYS A 343 33.02 17.99 38.59
CA CYS A 343 34.29 17.66 37.95
C CYS A 343 34.93 18.92 37.36
N THR A 344 36.23 19.07 37.59
CA THR A 344 37.05 20.18 37.09
C THR A 344 38.40 19.65 36.63
N CYS A 345 38.93 20.20 35.54
CA CYS A 345 40.23 19.77 35.02
C CYS A 345 41.35 19.95 36.07
N ASN A 346 42.28 19.00 36.06
CA ASN A 346 43.50 19.05 36.84
C ASN A 346 44.47 20.07 36.22
N ASP A 347 45.42 20.58 37.01
CA ASP A 347 46.37 21.59 36.54
C ASP A 347 47.17 21.09 35.33
N GLY A 348 47.25 21.91 34.27
CA GLY A 348 47.90 21.57 33.00
C GLY A 348 46.96 21.08 31.89
N PHE A 349 45.66 21.00 32.17
CA PHE A 349 44.62 20.59 31.22
C PHE A 349 43.51 21.62 31.16
N LYS A 350 42.90 21.79 29.98
CA LYS A 350 41.74 22.67 29.76
C LYS A 350 40.56 21.87 29.22
N LEU A 351 39.36 22.41 29.40
CA LEU A 351 38.17 21.88 28.73
C LEU A 351 38.37 21.95 27.21
N ASP A 352 37.96 20.90 26.51
CA ASP A 352 37.77 20.98 25.06
C ASP A 352 36.60 21.91 24.70
N GLU A 353 36.44 22.23 23.41
CA GLU A 353 35.41 23.17 22.95
C GLU A 353 33.98 22.71 23.26
N GLU A 354 33.77 21.40 23.39
CA GLU A 354 32.47 20.80 23.71
C GLU A 354 32.22 20.70 25.23
N GLU A 355 33.22 21.02 26.06
CA GLU A 355 33.24 20.92 27.53
C GLU A 355 33.01 19.49 28.06
N THR A 356 33.44 18.47 27.31
CA THR A 356 33.21 17.04 27.64
C THR A 356 34.44 16.34 28.22
N GLN A 357 35.65 16.86 27.98
CA GLN A 357 36.92 16.24 28.38
C GLN A 357 38.01 17.28 28.70
N CYS A 358 39.03 16.86 29.45
CA CYS A 358 40.19 17.68 29.80
C CYS A 358 41.38 17.31 28.91
N VAL A 359 41.70 18.18 27.95
CA VAL A 359 42.80 17.99 27.02
C VAL A 359 44.08 18.64 27.55
N PRO A 360 45.27 18.03 27.33
CA PRO A 360 46.53 18.69 27.63
C PRO A 360 46.56 20.03 26.93
N ASN A 361 47.12 21.05 27.60
CA ASN A 361 47.22 22.38 27.01
C ASN A 361 47.93 22.39 25.64
N ASP A 362 48.76 21.37 25.34
CA ASP A 362 49.52 21.20 24.10
C ASP A 362 49.50 19.74 23.56
N SER A 363 48.39 19.26 22.98
CA SER A 363 48.42 18.01 22.19
C SER A 363 47.67 18.07 20.84
N PRO A 364 48.21 17.45 19.78
CA PRO A 364 47.70 17.57 18.42
C PRO A 364 46.60 16.53 18.15
N SER A 365 45.41 17.02 17.84
CA SER A 365 44.27 16.23 17.39
C SER A 365 44.53 15.58 16.03
N ASN A 366 43.92 14.41 15.78
CA ASN A 366 43.62 13.98 14.41
C ASN A 366 43.02 15.20 13.68
N PRO A 367 43.62 15.65 12.56
CA PRO A 367 43.20 16.92 11.95
C PRO A 367 41.79 16.85 11.36
N CYS A 368 41.16 15.67 11.26
CA CYS A 368 39.88 15.49 10.59
C CYS A 368 38.76 15.10 11.56
N SER A 369 37.64 15.82 11.49
CA SER A 369 36.39 15.54 12.20
C SER A 369 35.53 14.45 11.52
N THR A 370 35.82 14.11 10.26
CA THR A 370 35.10 13.09 9.49
C THR A 370 35.51 11.68 9.92
N GLN A 371 34.53 10.86 10.31
CA GLN A 371 34.72 9.47 10.73
C GLN A 371 35.41 8.64 9.63
N ASP A 372 36.38 7.80 10.02
CA ASP A 372 37.17 6.94 9.14
C ASP A 372 37.97 7.69 8.05
N CYS A 373 38.11 9.01 8.20
CA CYS A 373 38.93 9.84 7.33
C CYS A 373 40.39 9.86 7.79
N LYS A 374 41.29 9.42 6.90
CA LYS A 374 42.74 9.41 7.13
C LYS A 374 43.39 10.76 6.82
N ALA A 375 42.88 11.50 5.84
CA ALA A 375 43.35 12.83 5.47
C ALA A 375 42.23 13.70 4.92
N CYS A 376 42.16 14.97 5.33
CA CYS A 376 41.12 15.92 4.93
C CYS A 376 41.72 17.29 4.57
N SER A 377 40.95 18.08 3.82
CA SER A 377 41.20 19.52 3.64
C SER A 377 40.17 20.32 4.45
N GLY A 378 40.55 21.51 4.93
CA GLY A 378 39.66 22.31 5.77
C GLY A 378 39.34 21.65 7.12
N ALA A 379 40.33 20.96 7.70
CA ALA A 379 40.33 20.37 9.03
C ALA A 379 39.53 21.17 10.05
N GLN A 380 38.63 20.51 10.79
CA GLN A 380 37.88 21.09 11.91
C GLN A 380 36.99 22.29 11.52
N THR A 381 36.59 22.39 10.25
CA THR A 381 35.63 23.39 9.79
C THR A 381 34.36 22.72 9.27
N ASN A 382 33.28 23.49 9.20
CA ASN A 382 32.03 23.08 8.52
C ASN A 382 32.19 22.84 7.00
N LYS A 383 33.39 23.03 6.45
CA LYS A 383 33.76 22.77 5.05
C LYS A 383 34.82 21.67 4.94
N GLU A 384 34.98 20.84 5.96
CA GLU A 384 35.93 19.73 5.92
C GLU A 384 35.57 18.74 4.80
N ILE A 385 36.57 18.38 3.99
CA ILE A 385 36.43 17.43 2.89
C ILE A 385 37.38 16.28 3.13
N CYS A 386 36.86 15.06 3.29
CA CYS A 386 37.73 13.88 3.35
C CYS A 386 38.36 13.60 1.98
N THR A 387 39.68 13.47 1.96
CA THR A 387 40.47 13.25 0.73
C THR A 387 41.05 11.85 0.64
N GLU A 388 41.10 11.12 1.75
CA GLU A 388 41.56 9.74 1.83
C GLU A 388 40.93 9.03 3.02
N CYS A 389 40.34 7.87 2.79
CA CYS A 389 39.78 7.03 3.84
C CYS A 389 40.83 6.06 4.41
N LEU A 390 40.53 5.45 5.55
CA LEU A 390 41.28 4.30 6.05
C LEU A 390 41.30 3.14 5.03
N SER A 391 42.33 2.29 5.07
CA SER A 391 42.65 1.32 4.00
C SER A 391 41.56 0.29 3.67
N ASN A 392 40.60 0.09 4.57
CA ASN A 392 39.46 -0.82 4.40
C ASN A 392 38.18 -0.14 3.89
N LYS A 393 38.17 1.18 3.66
CA LYS A 393 36.99 1.95 3.26
C LYS A 393 37.14 2.56 1.87
N TYR A 394 36.01 2.89 1.25
CA TYR A 394 35.91 3.57 -0.05
C TYR A 394 35.45 5.01 0.11
N LEU A 395 36.09 5.92 -0.61
CA LEU A 395 35.71 7.32 -0.67
C LEU A 395 34.53 7.52 -1.64
N THR A 396 33.43 8.06 -1.11
CA THR A 396 32.21 8.38 -1.88
C THR A 396 32.33 9.72 -2.61
N PRO A 397 31.46 10.03 -3.60
CA PRO A 397 31.47 11.32 -4.30
C PRO A 397 31.23 12.53 -3.40
N THR A 398 30.55 12.34 -2.27
CA THR A 398 30.29 13.37 -1.25
C THR A 398 31.39 13.41 -0.18
N ASN A 399 32.54 12.78 -0.43
CA ASN A 399 33.72 12.79 0.42
C ASN A 399 33.48 12.17 1.81
N GLN A 400 32.65 11.12 1.86
CA GLN A 400 32.43 10.27 3.02
C GLN A 400 33.10 8.90 2.82
N CYS A 401 33.42 8.19 3.92
CA CYS A 401 34.06 6.88 3.88
C CYS A 401 33.05 5.77 4.22
N ILE A 402 32.90 4.77 3.33
CA ILE A 402 31.97 3.63 3.50
C ILE A 402 32.64 2.28 3.24
N ASP A 403 32.01 1.18 3.68
CA ASP A 403 32.53 -0.18 3.49
C ASP A 403 32.37 -0.74 2.07
N HIS A 404 31.25 -0.43 1.42
CA HIS A 404 30.83 -1.04 0.14
C HIS A 404 30.18 0.02 -0.75
N CYS A 405 30.68 0.20 -1.98
CA CYS A 405 30.14 1.19 -2.92
C CYS A 405 28.76 0.79 -3.48
N GLU A 406 28.40 -0.48 -3.36
CA GLU A 406 27.14 -1.06 -3.80
C GLU A 406 25.94 -0.54 -2.98
N TYR A 407 26.18 0.12 -1.84
CA TYR A 407 25.15 0.86 -1.09
C TYR A 407 24.65 2.09 -1.84
N ILE A 408 25.42 2.59 -2.81
CA ILE A 408 25.06 3.73 -3.66
C ILE A 408 24.61 3.17 -5.01
N LEU A 409 23.33 3.31 -5.33
CA LEU A 409 22.77 2.75 -6.56
C LEU A 409 23.41 3.40 -7.79
N GLY A 410 23.98 2.56 -8.65
CA GLY A 410 24.72 2.99 -9.83
C GLY A 410 26.18 3.35 -9.55
N TYR A 411 26.77 2.91 -8.44
CA TYR A 411 28.21 3.04 -8.18
C TYR A 411 28.87 1.67 -8.02
N TYR A 412 30.16 1.61 -8.32
CA TYR A 412 30.96 0.41 -8.17
C TYR A 412 32.29 0.72 -7.49
N SER A 413 32.84 -0.30 -6.83
CA SER A 413 34.13 -0.25 -6.15
C SER A 413 35.27 -0.10 -7.17
N SER A 414 36.08 0.94 -7.05
CA SER A 414 37.22 1.19 -7.94
C SER A 414 38.43 1.73 -7.17
N THR A 415 39.56 1.89 -7.86
CA THR A 415 40.79 2.45 -7.29
C THR A 415 41.32 3.56 -8.20
N GLU A 416 41.53 4.75 -7.65
CA GLU A 416 42.20 5.86 -8.31
C GLU A 416 43.56 6.07 -7.65
N GLY A 417 44.64 5.69 -8.35
CA GLY A 417 45.98 5.64 -7.77
C GLY A 417 46.08 4.60 -6.65
N ASN A 418 46.39 5.03 -5.43
CA ASN A 418 46.44 4.18 -4.23
C ASN A 418 45.17 4.27 -3.36
N LYS A 419 44.13 4.99 -3.82
CA LYS A 419 42.92 5.29 -3.03
C LYS A 419 41.74 4.47 -3.53
N ARG A 420 41.00 3.86 -2.61
CA ARG A 420 39.75 3.13 -2.89
C ARG A 420 38.61 4.15 -2.99
N VAL A 421 37.88 4.16 -4.11
CA VAL A 421 36.85 5.15 -4.40
C VAL A 421 35.58 4.49 -4.95
N CYS A 422 34.43 5.14 -4.76
CA CYS A 422 33.18 4.75 -5.40
C CYS A 422 33.01 5.54 -6.70
N LYS A 423 33.02 4.83 -7.82
CA LYS A 423 32.90 5.44 -9.15
C LYS A 423 31.49 5.26 -9.70
N LYS A 424 30.94 6.34 -10.28
CA LYS A 424 29.61 6.31 -10.91
C LYS A 424 29.65 5.43 -12.16
N CYS A 425 28.62 4.61 -12.29
CA CYS A 425 28.35 3.83 -13.49
C CYS A 425 27.77 4.78 -14.54
N GLU A 426 28.59 5.18 -15.51
CA GLU A 426 28.19 6.12 -16.57
C GLU A 426 27.44 5.44 -17.73
N VAL A 427 27.33 4.11 -17.70
CA VAL A 427 26.57 3.36 -18.72
C VAL A 427 25.09 3.67 -18.57
N ALA A 428 24.53 4.36 -19.57
CA ALA A 428 23.12 4.69 -19.61
C ALA A 428 22.27 3.41 -19.51
N ASN A 429 21.20 3.46 -18.72
CA ASN A 429 20.31 2.32 -18.47
C ASN A 429 20.95 1.12 -17.76
N CYS A 430 22.12 1.29 -17.14
CA CYS A 430 22.71 0.28 -16.27
C CYS A 430 22.18 0.37 -14.83
N LEU A 431 21.86 -0.78 -14.22
CA LEU A 431 21.52 -0.91 -12.80
C LEU A 431 22.75 -1.19 -11.94
N ALA A 432 23.68 -2.02 -12.43
CA ALA A 432 24.92 -2.36 -11.72
C ALA A 432 26.08 -2.52 -12.70
N CYS A 433 27.19 -1.84 -12.40
CA CYS A 433 28.44 -1.98 -13.15
C CYS A 433 29.30 -3.15 -12.60
N SER A 434 30.02 -3.81 -13.50
CA SER A 434 31.10 -4.74 -13.17
C SER A 434 32.34 -3.98 -12.65
N GLU A 435 33.29 -4.70 -12.04
CA GLU A 435 34.56 -4.13 -11.52
C GLU A 435 35.36 -3.38 -12.60
N ASN A 436 35.18 -3.73 -13.88
CA ASN A 436 35.84 -3.09 -15.01
C ASN A 436 35.09 -1.85 -15.55
N GLY A 437 33.97 -1.47 -14.94
CA GLY A 437 33.14 -0.32 -15.36
C GLY A 437 32.19 -0.58 -16.53
N GLY A 438 32.18 -1.78 -17.12
CA GLY A 438 31.13 -2.22 -18.04
C GLY A 438 29.84 -2.58 -17.29
N CYS A 439 28.67 -2.49 -17.92
CA CYS A 439 27.43 -2.84 -17.24
C CYS A 439 27.28 -4.34 -17.05
N GLY A 440 27.12 -4.78 -15.80
CA GLY A 440 26.85 -6.17 -15.46
C GLY A 440 25.35 -6.50 -15.45
N LEU A 441 24.49 -5.51 -15.15
CA LEU A 441 23.04 -5.67 -15.14
C LEU A 441 22.35 -4.41 -15.68
N CYS A 442 21.63 -4.56 -16.79
CA CYS A 442 20.85 -3.48 -17.40
C CYS A 442 19.45 -3.38 -16.81
N LYS A 443 18.81 -2.21 -16.95
CA LYS A 443 17.37 -2.04 -16.75
C LYS A 443 16.58 -2.92 -17.72
N ASP A 444 15.38 -3.33 -17.32
CA ASP A 444 14.44 -4.01 -18.21
C ASP A 444 14.29 -3.26 -19.55
N GLY A 445 14.26 -4.02 -20.64
CA GLY A 445 14.24 -3.48 -22.00
C GLY A 445 15.61 -3.12 -22.56
N PHE A 446 16.73 -3.43 -21.88
CA PHE A 446 18.09 -3.21 -22.38
C PHE A 446 18.99 -4.44 -22.18
N TYR A 447 20.02 -4.61 -23.00
CA TYR A 447 20.92 -5.76 -22.96
C TYR A 447 22.38 -5.43 -23.33
N GLY A 448 23.30 -6.31 -22.92
CA GLY A 448 24.74 -6.20 -23.19
C GLY A 448 25.47 -5.21 -22.28
N GLU A 449 26.81 -5.17 -22.38
CA GLU A 449 27.66 -4.31 -21.52
C GLU A 449 27.40 -2.80 -21.68
N ALA A 450 26.82 -2.40 -22.83
CA ALA A 450 26.43 -1.03 -23.13
C ALA A 450 24.94 -0.74 -22.89
N CYS A 451 24.15 -1.71 -22.43
CA CYS A 451 22.69 -1.60 -22.27
C CYS A 451 22.00 -1.02 -23.49
N SER A 452 22.17 -1.69 -24.63
CA SER A 452 21.46 -1.35 -25.86
C SER A 452 19.98 -1.72 -25.75
N PRO A 453 19.05 -0.97 -26.35
CA PRO A 453 17.62 -1.26 -26.25
C PRO A 453 17.28 -2.60 -26.88
N CYS A 454 16.41 -3.36 -26.22
CA CYS A 454 15.74 -4.51 -26.80
C CYS A 454 14.80 -4.07 -27.93
N ASP A 455 14.38 -5.03 -28.75
CA ASP A 455 13.29 -4.80 -29.69
C ASP A 455 12.02 -4.37 -28.94
N SER A 456 11.22 -3.52 -29.59
CA SER A 456 10.00 -2.96 -29.01
C SER A 456 8.98 -4.01 -28.55
N SER A 457 9.06 -5.24 -29.06
CA SER A 457 8.21 -6.36 -28.67
C SER A 457 8.68 -7.09 -27.40
N CYS A 458 9.97 -7.03 -27.06
CA CYS A 458 10.52 -7.67 -25.85
C CYS A 458 10.21 -6.84 -24.59
N LYS A 459 10.01 -7.52 -23.46
CA LYS A 459 10.10 -6.91 -22.12
C LYS A 459 11.53 -6.98 -21.60
N THR A 460 12.16 -8.14 -21.73
CA THR A 460 13.60 -8.34 -21.51
C THR A 460 14.19 -9.12 -22.66
N CYS A 461 15.48 -8.90 -22.93
CA CYS A 461 16.23 -9.62 -23.96
C CYS A 461 17.63 -9.94 -23.44
N SER A 462 18.23 -11.01 -23.94
CA SER A 462 19.62 -11.36 -23.64
C SER A 462 20.28 -11.99 -24.86
N GLY A 463 21.56 -11.75 -25.07
CA GLY A 463 22.29 -12.23 -26.24
C GLY A 463 23.04 -11.13 -26.97
N ASN A 464 23.37 -11.37 -28.23
CA ASN A 464 24.11 -10.41 -29.07
C ASN A 464 23.17 -9.49 -29.87
N THR A 465 21.87 -9.78 -29.95
CA THR A 465 20.92 -8.99 -30.76
C THR A 465 19.66 -8.56 -29.98
N ALA A 466 19.06 -7.44 -30.39
CA ALA A 466 17.89 -6.84 -29.74
C ALA A 466 16.62 -7.71 -29.81
N ASN A 467 16.57 -8.67 -30.74
CA ASN A 467 15.44 -9.58 -30.96
C ASN A 467 15.52 -10.87 -30.15
N ASP A 468 16.61 -11.09 -29.41
CA ASP A 468 16.79 -12.28 -28.57
C ASP A 468 15.99 -12.09 -27.25
N CYS A 469 14.66 -12.01 -27.36
CA CYS A 469 13.80 -11.76 -26.20
C CYS A 469 13.90 -12.93 -25.20
N THR A 470 14.04 -12.62 -23.93
CA THR A 470 13.93 -13.57 -22.82
C THR A 470 12.58 -13.48 -22.12
N SER A 471 11.86 -12.37 -22.28
CA SER A 471 10.46 -12.23 -21.91
C SER A 471 9.73 -11.23 -22.81
N CYS A 472 8.41 -11.31 -22.83
CA CYS A 472 7.55 -10.45 -23.65
C CYS A 472 6.73 -9.50 -22.78
N LYS A 473 6.29 -8.39 -23.39
CA LYS A 473 5.33 -7.49 -22.76
C LYS A 473 4.00 -8.23 -22.54
N SER A 474 3.25 -7.85 -21.51
CA SER A 474 1.95 -8.45 -21.20
C SER A 474 1.03 -8.41 -22.43
N GLY A 475 0.36 -9.54 -22.72
CA GLY A 475 -0.44 -9.71 -23.93
C GLY A 475 0.34 -10.22 -25.14
N SER A 476 1.61 -10.58 -24.98
CA SER A 476 2.43 -11.23 -26.01
C SER A 476 3.14 -12.47 -25.46
N ALA A 477 3.20 -13.52 -26.28
CA ALA A 477 3.78 -14.81 -25.92
C ALA A 477 5.14 -15.00 -26.58
N LEU A 478 6.12 -15.49 -25.81
CA LEU A 478 7.44 -15.78 -26.31
C LEU A 478 7.43 -17.07 -27.13
N THR A 479 7.88 -16.99 -28.38
CA THR A 479 8.04 -18.15 -29.25
C THR A 479 9.52 -18.46 -29.42
N TYR A 480 9.92 -19.65 -28.95
CA TYR A 480 11.28 -20.13 -29.05
C TYR A 480 11.62 -20.62 -30.46
N GLY A 481 12.86 -20.35 -30.90
CA GLY A 481 13.45 -20.99 -32.09
C GLY A 481 13.87 -22.44 -31.83
N SER A 482 14.61 -23.03 -32.78
CA SER A 482 14.98 -24.45 -32.72
C SER A 482 15.96 -24.83 -31.61
N THR A 483 16.71 -23.88 -31.04
CA THR A 483 17.64 -24.09 -29.91
C THR A 483 17.86 -22.80 -29.12
N GLY A 484 17.74 -22.82 -27.79
CA GLY A 484 18.13 -21.71 -26.89
C GLY A 484 17.08 -21.30 -25.86
N ASN A 485 17.45 -20.33 -25.01
CA ASN A 485 16.60 -19.71 -23.97
C ASN A 485 16.00 -18.36 -24.41
N THR A 486 16.22 -17.97 -25.66
CA THR A 486 15.73 -16.72 -26.26
C THR A 486 14.72 -17.02 -27.37
N GLY A 487 13.85 -16.05 -27.66
CA GLY A 487 12.79 -16.20 -28.64
C GLY A 487 12.29 -14.86 -29.18
N THR A 488 11.23 -14.91 -29.98
CA THR A 488 10.57 -13.71 -30.52
C THR A 488 9.20 -13.55 -29.90
N CYS A 489 8.80 -12.31 -29.61
CA CYS A 489 7.50 -12.01 -29.02
C CYS A 489 6.43 -11.92 -30.11
N GLY A 490 5.44 -12.81 -30.00
CA GLY A 490 4.28 -12.84 -30.88
C GLY A 490 2.99 -12.54 -30.14
N ALA A 491 1.87 -12.53 -30.86
CA ALA A 491 0.55 -12.40 -30.28
C ALA A 491 0.32 -13.50 -29.23
N GLU A 492 -0.37 -13.15 -28.13
CA GLU A 492 -0.84 -14.14 -27.17
C GLU A 492 -1.81 -15.15 -27.80
N CYS A 493 -2.14 -16.21 -27.05
CA CYS A 493 -3.06 -17.23 -27.51
C CYS A 493 -4.41 -16.65 -27.96
N ALA A 494 -4.81 -17.00 -29.19
CA ALA A 494 -6.13 -16.75 -29.74
C ALA A 494 -6.83 -18.07 -30.07
N ALA A 495 -8.10 -18.18 -29.67
CA ALA A 495 -8.91 -19.36 -29.96
C ALA A 495 -9.15 -19.48 -31.47
N GLY A 496 -9.04 -20.68 -32.01
CA GLY A 496 -9.20 -20.96 -33.43
C GLY A 496 -9.26 -22.45 -33.72
N THR A 497 -9.57 -22.77 -34.98
CA THR A 497 -9.77 -24.15 -35.45
C THR A 497 -8.72 -24.52 -36.50
N GLY A 498 -8.23 -25.75 -36.47
CA GLY A 498 -7.25 -26.26 -37.45
C GLY A 498 -5.93 -26.71 -36.84
N THR A 499 -5.03 -27.24 -37.67
CA THR A 499 -3.70 -27.72 -37.26
C THR A 499 -2.86 -26.60 -36.66
N GLY A 500 -2.25 -26.85 -35.50
CA GLY A 500 -1.45 -25.90 -34.74
C GLY A 500 -2.26 -24.77 -34.09
N LYS A 501 -3.59 -24.80 -34.17
CA LYS A 501 -4.47 -23.78 -33.56
C LYS A 501 -4.94 -24.22 -32.18
N CYS A 502 -5.13 -23.24 -31.33
CA CYS A 502 -5.60 -23.45 -29.97
C CYS A 502 -7.12 -23.39 -29.91
N ARG A 503 -7.78 -24.40 -29.32
CA ARG A 503 -9.22 -24.35 -29.05
C ARG A 503 -9.53 -23.48 -27.83
N GLU A 504 -8.76 -23.65 -26.76
CA GLU A 504 -8.98 -22.97 -25.47
C GLU A 504 -7.68 -22.33 -24.98
N CYS A 505 -7.71 -21.01 -24.76
CA CYS A 505 -6.62 -20.23 -24.18
C CYS A 505 -6.81 -20.09 -22.66
N GLY A 506 -6.93 -21.22 -21.97
CA GLY A 506 -7.29 -21.27 -20.54
C GLY A 506 -6.14 -21.04 -19.56
N LEU A 507 -4.89 -20.95 -20.05
CA LEU A 507 -3.74 -20.63 -19.22
C LEU A 507 -3.38 -19.16 -19.34
N THR A 508 -3.26 -18.45 -18.22
CA THR A 508 -2.73 -17.08 -18.18
C THR A 508 -1.56 -17.03 -17.20
N VAL A 509 -0.40 -16.56 -17.65
CA VAL A 509 0.81 -16.40 -16.83
C VAL A 509 1.36 -14.99 -17.08
N GLU A 510 1.59 -14.22 -16.01
CA GLU A 510 1.99 -12.80 -16.06
C GLU A 510 1.13 -11.90 -16.96
N GLY A 511 -0.17 -12.22 -17.07
CA GLY A 511 -1.12 -11.48 -17.91
C GLY A 511 -1.08 -11.82 -19.41
N THR A 512 -0.29 -12.82 -19.82
CA THR A 512 -0.26 -13.35 -21.19
C THR A 512 -1.03 -14.66 -21.26
N LYS A 513 -1.89 -14.82 -22.28
CA LYS A 513 -2.63 -16.07 -22.53
C LYS A 513 -1.82 -17.09 -23.33
N TYR A 514 -1.93 -18.34 -22.92
CA TYR A 514 -1.27 -19.51 -23.52
C TYR A 514 -2.31 -20.61 -23.81
N CYS A 515 -2.01 -21.46 -24.79
CA CYS A 515 -2.94 -22.52 -25.16
C CYS A 515 -3.01 -23.61 -24.09
N SER A 516 -4.22 -23.93 -23.63
CA SER A 516 -4.50 -25.04 -22.73
C SER A 516 -5.01 -26.29 -23.46
N VAL A 517 -5.72 -26.10 -24.59
CA VAL A 517 -6.24 -27.22 -25.36
C VAL A 517 -6.12 -26.99 -26.86
N CYS A 518 -5.50 -27.92 -27.57
CA CYS A 518 -5.35 -27.85 -29.02
C CYS A 518 -6.64 -28.18 -29.76
N SER A 519 -6.80 -27.57 -30.94
CA SER A 519 -7.98 -27.79 -31.79
C SER A 519 -8.01 -29.19 -32.39
N GLN A 520 -6.85 -29.81 -32.67
CA GLN A 520 -6.78 -31.14 -33.25
C GLN A 520 -6.58 -32.21 -32.18
N ASN A 521 -7.22 -33.35 -32.36
CA ASN A 521 -7.17 -34.45 -31.38
C ASN A 521 -5.79 -35.13 -31.30
N ASN A 522 -4.92 -34.97 -32.31
CA ASN A 522 -3.57 -35.53 -32.34
C ASN A 522 -2.48 -34.52 -31.93
N GLU A 523 -2.87 -33.35 -31.43
CA GLU A 523 -1.98 -32.26 -31.00
C GLU A 523 -2.07 -32.03 -29.51
N TYR A 524 -1.01 -31.51 -28.90
CA TYR A 524 -1.03 -31.05 -27.52
C TYR A 524 -0.20 -29.76 -27.33
N PRO A 525 -0.51 -28.94 -26.31
CA PRO A 525 0.26 -27.75 -26.02
C PRO A 525 1.60 -28.12 -25.37
N GLN A 526 2.70 -27.63 -25.93
CA GLN A 526 4.00 -27.59 -25.26
C GLN A 526 4.36 -26.12 -25.07
N ASN A 527 4.63 -25.71 -23.83
CA ASN A 527 4.84 -24.30 -23.47
C ASN A 527 3.75 -23.36 -24.05
N GLY A 528 2.48 -23.84 -24.07
CA GLY A 528 1.36 -23.06 -24.60
C GLY A 528 1.21 -23.01 -26.13
N VAL A 529 2.02 -23.74 -26.89
CA VAL A 529 1.94 -23.80 -28.37
C VAL A 529 1.52 -25.19 -28.83
N CYS A 530 0.51 -25.27 -29.71
CA CYS A 530 0.01 -26.53 -30.26
C CYS A 530 0.89 -27.08 -31.38
N ALA A 531 1.21 -28.37 -31.32
CA ALA A 531 1.79 -29.11 -32.44
C ALA A 531 1.42 -30.59 -32.36
N VAL A 532 1.56 -31.28 -33.49
CA VAL A 532 1.30 -32.72 -33.60
C VAL A 532 2.26 -33.52 -32.72
N LYS A 533 1.77 -34.60 -32.11
CA LYS A 533 2.62 -35.41 -31.21
C LYS A 533 3.90 -35.90 -31.88
N THR A 534 3.84 -36.25 -33.15
CA THR A 534 4.97 -36.78 -33.93
C THR A 534 6.11 -35.79 -34.12
N SER A 535 5.91 -34.48 -33.94
CA SER A 535 6.99 -33.49 -33.97
C SER A 535 7.64 -33.27 -32.60
N ARG A 536 7.11 -33.89 -31.53
CA ARG A 536 7.49 -33.70 -30.12
C ARG A 536 7.46 -35.02 -29.34
N THR A 537 7.91 -36.10 -29.98
CA THR A 537 7.64 -37.50 -29.61
C THR A 537 8.09 -37.88 -28.19
N ASP A 538 9.01 -37.11 -27.59
CA ASP A 538 9.60 -37.40 -26.29
C ASP A 538 9.12 -36.46 -25.17
N LYS A 539 8.17 -35.53 -25.43
CA LYS A 539 7.73 -34.54 -24.42
C LYS A 539 6.39 -34.86 -23.78
N CYS A 540 5.61 -35.76 -24.39
CA CYS A 540 4.36 -36.31 -23.88
C CYS A 540 4.41 -37.85 -23.91
N LYS A 541 4.20 -38.48 -22.74
CA LYS A 541 4.27 -39.94 -22.54
C LYS A 541 2.96 -40.68 -22.85
N ASP A 542 1.85 -39.98 -23.08
CA ASP A 542 0.57 -40.59 -23.47
C ASP A 542 0.72 -41.44 -24.72
N GLY A 543 0.13 -42.65 -24.81
CA GLY A 543 0.23 -43.51 -25.99
C GLY A 543 -0.30 -42.86 -27.28
N SER A 544 -1.45 -42.20 -27.18
CA SER A 544 -2.04 -41.34 -28.21
C SER A 544 -2.61 -40.08 -27.56
N ILE A 545 -2.60 -38.96 -28.30
CA ILE A 545 -3.28 -37.75 -27.83
C ILE A 545 -4.78 -37.89 -28.13
N THR A 546 -5.61 -37.51 -27.17
CA THR A 546 -7.07 -37.45 -27.33
C THR A 546 -7.56 -36.14 -26.72
N GLY A 547 -8.45 -35.44 -27.42
CA GLY A 547 -9.07 -34.21 -26.92
C GLY A 547 -8.18 -32.95 -26.94
N GLY A 548 -6.98 -33.04 -27.52
CA GLY A 548 -6.08 -31.90 -27.70
C GLY A 548 -5.18 -31.58 -26.50
N VAL A 549 -4.96 -32.55 -25.60
CA VAL A 549 -4.20 -32.37 -24.34
C VAL A 549 -3.22 -33.53 -24.10
N CYS A 550 -2.17 -33.28 -23.32
CA CYS A 550 -1.27 -34.32 -22.81
C CYS A 550 -1.55 -34.60 -21.33
N ASN A 551 -1.73 -35.87 -20.96
CA ASN A 551 -2.02 -36.28 -19.59
C ASN A 551 -0.78 -36.55 -18.75
N VAL A 552 0.26 -37.13 -19.36
CA VAL A 552 1.52 -37.47 -18.70
C VAL A 552 2.68 -36.84 -19.47
N CYS A 553 3.33 -35.85 -18.85
CA CYS A 553 4.50 -35.21 -19.44
C CYS A 553 5.77 -36.03 -19.23
N ALA A 554 6.74 -35.86 -20.13
CA ALA A 554 8.05 -36.49 -19.99
C ALA A 554 8.91 -35.87 -18.89
N ASP A 555 10.03 -36.52 -18.56
CA ASP A 555 10.90 -36.06 -17.47
C ASP A 555 11.54 -34.72 -17.84
N GLY A 556 11.58 -33.79 -16.87
CA GLY A 556 11.95 -32.39 -17.11
C GLY A 556 10.80 -31.51 -17.64
N PHE A 557 9.59 -32.07 -17.81
CA PHE A 557 8.37 -31.32 -18.11
C PHE A 557 7.31 -31.59 -17.05
N PHE A 558 6.52 -30.56 -16.75
CA PHE A 558 5.38 -30.66 -15.84
C PHE A 558 4.08 -30.31 -16.56
N LYS A 559 2.97 -30.87 -16.09
CA LYS A 559 1.63 -30.65 -16.62
C LYS A 559 1.04 -29.37 -16.04
N MET A 560 0.46 -28.55 -16.90
CA MET A 560 -0.31 -27.37 -16.50
C MET A 560 -1.42 -27.12 -17.52
N ASN A 561 -2.68 -27.02 -17.08
CA ASN A 561 -3.84 -26.75 -17.96
C ASN A 561 -3.81 -27.54 -19.30
N GLY A 562 -3.62 -28.87 -19.26
CA GLY A 562 -3.70 -29.73 -20.45
C GLY A 562 -2.46 -29.80 -21.35
N GLY A 563 -1.40 -29.03 -21.06
CA GLY A 563 -0.14 -29.05 -21.80
C GLY A 563 1.08 -29.46 -20.95
N CYS A 564 2.22 -29.63 -21.61
CA CYS A 564 3.53 -29.92 -20.99
C CYS A 564 4.47 -28.73 -21.05
N TYR A 565 5.01 -28.32 -19.91
CA TYR A 565 5.78 -27.09 -19.72
C TYR A 565 7.17 -27.40 -19.20
N SER A 566 8.17 -26.70 -19.72
CA SER A 566 9.57 -26.83 -19.28
C SER A 566 9.90 -25.83 -18.18
N THR A 567 10.69 -26.23 -17.18
CA THR A 567 11.21 -25.32 -16.14
C THR A 567 12.32 -24.40 -16.65
N SER A 568 12.79 -24.59 -17.88
CA SER A 568 13.85 -23.77 -18.50
C SER A 568 13.34 -22.80 -19.55
N GLN A 569 12.03 -22.81 -19.83
CA GLN A 569 11.40 -21.99 -20.86
C GLN A 569 10.07 -21.42 -20.37
N LEU A 570 9.74 -20.23 -20.84
CA LEU A 570 8.44 -19.60 -20.61
C LEU A 570 7.30 -20.38 -21.28
N PRO A 571 6.11 -20.41 -20.67
CA PRO A 571 5.79 -19.83 -19.36
C PRO A 571 6.13 -20.77 -18.18
N GLY A 572 6.77 -21.91 -18.43
CA GLY A 572 6.99 -22.91 -17.39
C GLY A 572 8.02 -22.50 -16.33
N SER A 573 9.08 -21.79 -16.74
CA SER A 573 10.12 -21.29 -15.82
C SER A 573 9.63 -20.21 -14.86
N THR A 574 8.52 -19.52 -15.15
CA THR A 574 7.94 -18.51 -14.24
C THR A 574 7.00 -19.10 -13.21
N VAL A 575 6.68 -20.39 -13.31
CA VAL A 575 5.69 -21.04 -12.43
C VAL A 575 6.25 -22.24 -11.69
N CYS A 576 7.39 -22.78 -12.12
CA CYS A 576 8.00 -23.97 -11.55
C CYS A 576 9.54 -23.95 -11.64
N LEU A 577 10.20 -24.05 -10.49
CA LEU A 577 11.66 -24.12 -10.35
C LEU A 577 12.23 -25.48 -10.76
N SER A 578 11.52 -26.58 -10.45
CA SER A 578 11.96 -27.93 -10.81
C SER A 578 10.78 -28.89 -11.03
N ALA A 579 10.88 -29.77 -12.02
CA ALA A 579 9.88 -30.79 -12.33
C ALA A 579 10.22 -32.13 -11.66
N GLN A 580 9.21 -32.95 -11.33
CA GLN A 580 9.46 -34.30 -10.79
C GLN A 580 10.04 -35.24 -11.85
N SER A 581 10.85 -36.20 -11.40
CA SER A 581 11.52 -37.21 -12.25
C SER A 581 10.60 -38.34 -12.73
N THR A 582 9.40 -38.45 -12.16
CA THR A 582 8.41 -39.46 -12.54
C THR A 582 7.03 -38.80 -12.57
N GLY A 583 6.54 -38.48 -13.77
CA GLY A 583 5.09 -38.29 -13.98
C GLY A 583 4.54 -36.89 -13.77
N GLY A 584 5.14 -35.88 -14.38
CA GLY A 584 4.34 -34.77 -14.95
C GLY A 584 3.74 -33.75 -13.99
N THR A 585 4.28 -33.55 -12.79
CA THR A 585 3.93 -32.39 -11.96
C THR A 585 5.14 -31.57 -11.55
N CYS A 586 4.89 -30.33 -11.12
CA CYS A 586 5.93 -29.47 -10.58
C CYS A 586 6.40 -30.02 -9.23
N LYS A 587 7.72 -30.08 -8.99
CA LYS A 587 8.30 -30.48 -7.70
C LYS A 587 8.42 -29.29 -6.76
N THR A 588 8.86 -28.15 -7.29
CA THR A 588 9.08 -26.92 -6.55
C THR A 588 8.41 -25.77 -7.31
N PRO A 589 7.20 -25.36 -6.92
CA PRO A 589 6.55 -24.17 -7.49
C PRO A 589 7.39 -22.91 -7.32
N GLU A 590 7.29 -21.98 -8.27
CA GLU A 590 7.80 -20.62 -8.10
C GLU A 590 6.94 -19.82 -7.12
N GLU A 591 7.47 -18.70 -6.62
CA GLU A 591 6.67 -17.79 -5.78
C GLU A 591 5.40 -17.34 -6.53
N GLY A 592 4.27 -17.37 -5.83
CA GLY A 592 2.97 -17.10 -6.42
C GLY A 592 2.26 -18.32 -6.99
N PHE A 593 2.85 -19.51 -6.87
CA PHE A 593 2.23 -20.77 -7.30
C PHE A 593 2.28 -21.82 -6.19
N SER A 594 1.29 -22.71 -6.17
CA SER A 594 1.25 -23.84 -5.25
C SER A 594 0.67 -25.09 -5.90
N LEU A 595 0.90 -26.24 -5.25
CA LEU A 595 0.35 -27.51 -5.68
C LEU A 595 -0.88 -27.82 -4.82
N THR A 596 -2.04 -27.92 -5.46
CA THR A 596 -3.23 -28.50 -4.83
C THR A 596 -3.39 -29.93 -5.37
N GLY A 597 -2.90 -30.91 -4.60
CA GLY A 597 -2.71 -32.27 -5.11
C GLY A 597 -1.58 -32.33 -6.14
N GLU A 598 -1.85 -32.86 -7.34
CA GLU A 598 -0.89 -32.93 -8.45
C GLU A 598 -0.99 -31.75 -9.44
N SER A 599 -1.87 -30.77 -9.17
CA SER A 599 -2.14 -29.64 -10.07
C SER A 599 -1.53 -28.33 -9.57
N LEU A 600 -0.78 -27.66 -10.45
CA LEU A 600 -0.20 -26.34 -10.20
C LEU A 600 -1.28 -25.26 -10.34
N VAL A 601 -1.47 -24.46 -9.30
CA VAL A 601 -2.43 -23.36 -9.25
C VAL A 601 -1.72 -22.05 -8.90
N ALA A 602 -2.22 -20.93 -9.43
CA ALA A 602 -1.73 -19.61 -9.07
C ALA A 602 -2.33 -19.17 -7.72
N CYS A 603 -1.50 -18.63 -6.84
CA CYS A 603 -1.93 -17.93 -5.64
C CYS A 603 -2.58 -16.58 -6.00
N TYR A 604 -3.33 -16.00 -5.07
CA TYR A 604 -3.85 -14.65 -5.27
C TYR A 604 -2.73 -13.61 -5.28
N THR A 605 -2.99 -12.43 -5.85
CA THR A 605 -2.00 -11.37 -6.04
C THR A 605 -1.29 -10.98 -4.75
N GLY A 606 0.05 -10.94 -4.78
CA GLY A 606 0.89 -10.57 -3.64
C GLY A 606 1.21 -11.71 -2.68
N CYS A 607 0.64 -12.89 -2.88
CA CYS A 607 0.97 -14.08 -2.09
C CYS A 607 2.11 -14.88 -2.75
N ALA A 608 3.20 -15.13 -2.00
CA ALA A 608 4.33 -15.94 -2.47
C ALA A 608 4.10 -17.44 -2.27
N GLU A 609 3.47 -17.84 -1.16
CA GLU A 609 3.17 -19.24 -0.86
C GLU A 609 1.75 -19.37 -0.35
N CYS A 610 0.97 -20.27 -0.95
CA CYS A 610 -0.41 -20.51 -0.56
C CYS A 610 -0.73 -22.00 -0.42
N THR A 611 -1.53 -22.37 0.58
CA THR A 611 -2.01 -23.75 0.78
C THR A 611 -3.34 -24.01 0.06
N THR A 612 -4.12 -22.94 -0.16
CA THR A 612 -5.31 -22.91 -1.02
C THR A 612 -5.28 -21.62 -1.84
N THR A 613 -6.18 -21.43 -2.80
CA THR A 613 -6.25 -20.17 -3.58
C THR A 613 -6.57 -18.93 -2.73
N ARG A 614 -6.91 -19.08 -1.44
CA ARG A 614 -7.28 -17.97 -0.53
C ARG A 614 -6.43 -17.89 0.74
N ASP A 615 -5.66 -18.92 1.07
CA ASP A 615 -4.86 -18.97 2.30
C ASP A 615 -3.37 -18.79 1.98
N CYS A 616 -2.82 -17.62 2.31
CA CYS A 616 -1.42 -17.31 2.09
C CYS A 616 -0.57 -17.56 3.34
N SER A 617 0.44 -18.41 3.25
CA SER A 617 1.42 -18.61 4.31
C SER A 617 2.45 -17.49 4.33
N ARG A 618 2.91 -17.04 3.15
CA ARG A 618 3.95 -16.00 3.00
C ARG A 618 3.66 -15.07 1.83
N CYS A 619 3.84 -13.76 2.03
CA CYS A 619 3.65 -12.74 1.00
C CYS A 619 4.92 -12.54 0.17
N MET A 620 4.74 -12.06 -1.07
CA MET A 620 5.84 -11.64 -1.95
C MET A 620 6.56 -10.42 -1.38
N ASP A 621 7.80 -10.20 -1.79
CA ASP A 621 8.50 -8.95 -1.50
C ASP A 621 7.70 -7.74 -2.02
N GLY A 622 7.69 -6.67 -1.24
CA GLY A 622 6.78 -5.54 -1.47
C GLY A 622 5.34 -5.78 -0.99
N TYR A 623 5.06 -6.90 -0.30
CA TYR A 623 3.81 -7.17 0.41
C TYR A 623 4.06 -7.66 1.84
N VAL A 624 3.12 -7.39 2.73
CA VAL A 624 3.12 -7.83 4.13
C VAL A 624 1.81 -8.52 4.48
N LYS A 625 1.89 -9.53 5.34
CA LYS A 625 0.73 -10.28 5.77
C LYS A 625 -0.03 -9.50 6.85
N VAL A 626 -1.23 -9.04 6.51
CA VAL A 626 -2.17 -8.40 7.45
C VAL A 626 -3.37 -9.34 7.57
N GLY A 627 -3.43 -10.09 8.68
CA GLY A 627 -4.39 -11.19 8.83
C GLY A 627 -4.06 -12.38 7.92
N SER A 628 -5.00 -12.79 7.06
CA SER A 628 -4.81 -13.86 6.06
C SER A 628 -4.47 -13.33 4.65
N ALA A 629 -4.47 -12.01 4.47
CA ALA A 629 -4.25 -11.33 3.18
C ALA A 629 -2.87 -10.67 3.09
N CYS A 630 -2.29 -10.68 1.89
CA CYS A 630 -1.08 -9.93 1.57
C CYS A 630 -1.41 -8.52 1.09
N THR A 631 -0.95 -7.52 1.82
CA THR A 631 -1.15 -6.09 1.53
C THR A 631 0.13 -5.50 0.98
N LYS A 632 0.05 -4.69 -0.09
CA LYS A 632 1.22 -4.05 -0.69
C LYS A 632 1.86 -3.07 0.29
N CYS A 633 3.19 -3.05 0.35
CA CYS A 633 3.94 -2.08 1.12
C CYS A 633 3.70 -0.65 0.60
N HIS A 634 3.88 0.32 1.49
CA HIS A 634 3.88 1.75 1.17
C HIS A 634 4.95 2.05 0.11
N GLU A 635 4.75 3.06 -0.73
CA GLU A 635 5.66 3.39 -1.85
C GLU A 635 7.10 3.71 -1.41
N SER A 636 7.28 4.16 -0.17
CA SER A 636 8.58 4.42 0.45
C SER A 636 9.30 3.14 0.89
N CYS A 637 8.61 2.00 0.97
CA CYS A 637 9.15 0.71 1.37
C CYS A 637 9.38 -0.18 0.14
N TYR A 638 10.62 -0.64 -0.03
CA TYR A 638 10.92 -1.72 -0.96
C TYR A 638 10.44 -3.08 -0.39
N THR A 639 10.70 -3.31 0.90
CA THR A 639 10.12 -4.43 1.67
C THR A 639 9.60 -3.91 3.00
N CYS A 640 8.54 -4.52 3.51
CA CYS A 640 7.90 -4.14 4.77
C CYS A 640 7.62 -5.36 5.66
N GLU A 641 7.34 -5.12 6.93
CA GLU A 641 6.94 -6.13 7.91
C GLU A 641 5.91 -5.58 8.86
N ALA A 642 5.18 -6.45 9.57
CA ALA A 642 4.08 -6.12 10.47
C ALA A 642 2.88 -5.39 9.80
N ASP A 643 3.15 -4.31 9.08
CA ASP A 643 2.21 -3.48 8.33
C ASP A 643 2.88 -2.88 7.08
N ALA A 644 2.10 -2.19 6.24
CA ALA A 644 2.58 -1.69 4.94
C ALA A 644 3.61 -0.54 5.07
N THR A 645 3.66 0.14 6.22
CA THR A 645 4.49 1.34 6.47
C THR A 645 5.76 1.06 7.27
N THR A 646 5.82 -0.07 7.98
CA THR A 646 7.01 -0.51 8.71
C THR A 646 7.99 -1.15 7.73
N CYS A 647 8.82 -0.32 7.11
CA CYS A 647 9.77 -0.76 6.09
C CYS A 647 10.95 -1.52 6.71
N LYS A 648 11.25 -2.68 6.13
CA LYS A 648 12.53 -3.37 6.31
C LYS A 648 13.62 -2.69 5.51
N VAL A 649 13.33 -2.45 4.22
CA VAL A 649 14.22 -1.79 3.27
C VAL A 649 13.45 -0.66 2.60
N CYS A 650 14.06 0.52 2.52
CA CYS A 650 13.46 1.67 1.85
C CYS A 650 13.59 1.57 0.33
N THR A 651 12.61 2.13 -0.37
CA THR A 651 12.70 2.39 -1.81
C THR A 651 13.86 3.37 -2.07
N PRO A 652 14.58 3.27 -3.21
CA PRO A 652 15.63 4.23 -3.58
C PRO A 652 15.15 5.69 -3.48
N GLY A 653 15.98 6.55 -2.90
CA GLY A 653 15.63 7.95 -2.60
C GLY A 653 14.96 8.15 -1.24
N TYR A 654 14.83 7.09 -0.44
CA TYR A 654 14.35 7.14 0.93
C TYR A 654 15.34 6.46 1.90
N TYR A 655 15.31 6.86 3.18
CA TYR A 655 16.13 6.29 4.25
C TYR A 655 15.31 6.04 5.52
N LYS A 656 15.77 5.12 6.37
CA LYS A 656 15.24 4.91 7.73
C LYS A 656 15.98 5.84 8.69
N GLU A 657 15.36 6.33 9.76
CA GLU A 657 16.09 7.18 10.73
C GLU A 657 16.94 6.37 11.71
N SER A 658 16.73 5.06 11.77
CA SER A 658 17.41 4.12 12.66
C SER A 658 17.67 2.78 11.96
N SER A 659 18.48 1.94 12.61
CA SER A 659 18.73 0.57 12.15
C SER A 659 17.52 -0.36 12.31
N SER A 660 16.52 0.03 13.12
CA SER A 660 15.27 -0.71 13.28
C SER A 660 14.38 -0.60 12.04
N ASN A 661 13.45 -1.53 11.90
CA ASN A 661 12.42 -1.44 10.88
C ASN A 661 11.42 -0.34 11.26
N GLY A 662 10.88 0.35 10.27
CA GLY A 662 10.08 1.55 10.50
C GLY A 662 9.83 2.33 9.22
N PRO A 663 9.15 3.49 9.30
CA PRO A 663 8.86 4.30 8.13
C PRO A 663 10.13 4.84 7.47
N CYS A 664 10.06 5.03 6.16
CA CYS A 664 11.14 5.61 5.35
C CYS A 664 10.81 7.05 4.96
N ARG A 665 11.77 7.96 5.14
CA ARG A 665 11.66 9.37 4.76
C ARG A 665 12.43 9.65 3.48
N LYS A 666 12.03 10.67 2.72
CA LYS A 666 12.75 11.05 1.49
C LYS A 666 14.11 11.64 1.83
N CYS A 667 15.13 11.32 1.04
CA CYS A 667 16.47 11.88 1.23
C CYS A 667 16.50 13.41 1.24
N SER A 668 15.64 14.04 0.43
CA SER A 668 15.48 15.49 0.36
C SER A 668 15.02 16.14 1.67
N GLU A 669 14.38 15.38 2.56
CA GLU A 669 13.93 15.86 3.87
C GLU A 669 15.08 15.91 4.88
N GLY A 670 16.03 14.98 4.78
CA GLY A 670 17.23 14.96 5.63
C GLY A 670 18.28 15.98 5.20
N LEU A 671 18.42 16.22 3.90
CA LEU A 671 19.25 17.29 3.34
C LEU A 671 18.63 17.77 2.02
N ALA A 672 18.35 19.07 1.93
CA ALA A 672 17.79 19.66 0.71
C ALA A 672 18.68 19.38 -0.50
N GLY A 673 18.07 18.89 -1.59
CA GLY A 673 18.78 18.50 -2.80
C GLY A 673 19.45 17.12 -2.74
N CYS A 674 19.32 16.36 -1.65
CA CYS A 674 19.86 15.00 -1.59
C CYS A 674 18.96 13.98 -2.31
N ARG A 675 19.54 13.25 -3.27
CA ARG A 675 18.85 12.26 -4.12
C ARG A 675 19.03 10.83 -3.65
N GLN A 676 20.21 10.48 -3.16
CA GLN A 676 20.50 9.17 -2.59
C GLN A 676 21.12 9.36 -1.21
N CYS A 677 20.67 8.57 -0.24
CA CYS A 677 21.10 8.70 1.14
C CYS A 677 20.95 7.38 1.90
N ALA A 678 21.63 7.29 3.03
CA ALA A 678 21.40 6.27 4.03
C ALA A 678 21.77 6.79 5.42
N THR A 679 21.25 6.13 6.45
CA THR A 679 21.74 6.26 7.82
C THR A 679 22.48 4.96 8.18
N PRO A 680 23.81 4.99 8.37
CA PRO A 680 24.52 3.83 8.90
C PRO A 680 24.07 3.52 10.32
N VAL A 681 24.54 2.39 10.84
CA VAL A 681 24.34 1.91 12.22
C VAL A 681 24.68 2.93 13.33
N ASN A 682 25.37 4.03 13.01
CA ASN A 682 25.71 5.11 13.94
C ASN A 682 24.71 6.29 13.91
N GLY A 683 23.56 6.16 13.23
CA GLY A 683 22.48 7.16 13.23
C GLY A 683 22.75 8.45 12.45
N LYS A 684 23.93 8.60 11.83
CA LYS A 684 24.29 9.80 11.07
C LYS A 684 23.69 9.75 9.66
N PHE A 685 22.86 10.73 9.29
CA PHE A 685 22.37 10.87 7.91
C PHE A 685 23.55 11.14 6.96
N ILE A 686 23.67 10.32 5.92
CA ILE A 686 24.68 10.46 4.88
C ILE A 686 23.98 10.66 3.54
N CYS A 687 24.30 11.76 2.87
CA CYS A 687 23.93 11.98 1.48
C CYS A 687 25.04 11.46 0.55
N PHE A 688 24.68 10.64 -0.43
CA PHE A 688 25.58 10.06 -1.42
C PHE A 688 25.56 10.79 -2.77
N GLU A 689 24.45 11.45 -3.11
CA GLU A 689 24.29 12.20 -4.36
C GLU A 689 23.38 13.42 -4.15
N THR A 690 23.78 14.58 -4.66
CA THR A 690 23.00 15.84 -4.60
C THR A 690 22.56 16.30 -5.99
N ASP A 691 21.47 17.05 -6.09
CA ASP A 691 20.98 17.62 -7.34
C ASP A 691 21.87 18.77 -7.86
N ASP A 692 22.23 18.71 -9.14
CA ASP A 692 23.05 19.73 -9.85
C ASP A 692 22.38 21.12 -9.97
N ASN A 693 21.13 21.28 -9.51
CA ASN A 693 20.33 22.49 -9.67
C ASN A 693 20.24 23.38 -8.42
N THR A 694 21.00 23.09 -7.36
CA THR A 694 21.12 24.00 -6.22
C THR A 694 22.13 25.09 -6.56
N GLY A 695 21.71 26.03 -7.40
CA GLY A 695 22.39 27.30 -7.58
C GLY A 695 22.22 28.16 -6.35
N ASP A 696 23.00 27.88 -5.29
CA ASP A 696 23.25 28.86 -4.25
C ASP A 696 24.65 29.45 -4.40
N ASN A 697 24.68 30.76 -4.58
CA ASN A 697 25.85 31.55 -4.90
C ASN A 697 26.57 31.95 -3.62
N THR A 698 27.39 31.06 -3.03
CA THR A 698 28.43 31.53 -2.09
C THR A 698 29.65 30.59 -2.01
N GLY A 699 30.71 30.98 -2.74
CA GLY A 699 32.11 30.62 -2.42
C GLY A 699 32.69 29.42 -3.16
N GLY A 700 33.40 29.69 -4.26
CA GLY A 700 33.94 28.67 -5.17
C GLY A 700 35.26 28.02 -4.78
N SER A 701 35.54 26.90 -5.43
CA SER A 701 36.90 26.47 -5.77
C SER A 701 36.88 25.64 -7.05
N THR A 702 37.88 25.92 -7.87
CA THR A 702 38.13 25.46 -9.23
C THR A 702 38.69 24.03 -9.25
N ASN A 703 38.03 23.13 -9.96
CA ASN A 703 38.67 22.10 -10.79
C ASN A 703 37.68 21.65 -11.87
N LYS A 704 37.77 22.32 -13.02
CA LYS A 704 36.95 22.07 -14.20
C LYS A 704 37.76 21.22 -15.16
N SER A 705 37.50 19.91 -15.16
CA SER A 705 37.95 18.97 -16.19
C SER A 705 36.76 18.12 -16.59
N GLY A 706 36.00 18.58 -17.58
CA GLY A 706 34.83 17.88 -18.11
C GLY A 706 33.82 18.88 -18.67
N LEU A 707 33.65 18.90 -19.99
CA LEU A 707 32.70 19.80 -20.65
C LEU A 707 31.26 19.47 -20.24
N SER A 708 30.53 20.49 -19.80
CA SER A 708 29.10 20.43 -19.52
C SER A 708 28.28 20.14 -20.79
N THR A 709 27.29 19.27 -20.65
CA THR A 709 26.31 18.83 -21.66
C THR A 709 25.52 20.00 -22.29
N GLY A 710 25.56 21.20 -21.70
CA GLY A 710 25.01 22.43 -22.30
C GLY A 710 25.81 23.00 -23.48
N ALA A 711 27.06 22.59 -23.68
CA ALA A 711 27.88 23.01 -24.84
C ALA A 711 27.65 22.15 -26.10
N ILE A 712 27.03 20.98 -25.96
CA ILE A 712 26.85 20.02 -27.06
C ILE A 712 25.58 20.34 -27.89
N ALA A 713 24.59 21.01 -27.32
CA ALA A 713 23.40 21.46 -28.06
C ALA A 713 23.65 22.70 -28.96
N GLY A 714 24.70 23.48 -28.71
CA GLY A 714 25.07 24.64 -29.54
C GLY A 714 25.91 24.28 -30.77
N ILE A 715 26.71 23.21 -30.69
CA ILE A 715 27.64 22.80 -31.75
C ILE A 715 26.91 22.03 -32.86
N SER A 716 25.85 21.27 -32.53
CA SER A 716 25.05 20.55 -33.54
C SER A 716 24.29 21.49 -34.50
N VAL A 717 23.85 22.66 -34.03
CA VAL A 717 23.15 23.63 -34.90
C VAL A 717 24.15 24.34 -35.83
N ALA A 718 25.34 24.68 -35.34
CA ALA A 718 26.37 25.30 -36.17
C ALA A 718 26.86 24.36 -37.29
N VAL A 719 27.03 23.06 -37.00
CA VAL A 719 27.44 22.07 -38.02
C VAL A 719 26.33 21.83 -39.04
N ILE A 720 25.06 21.75 -38.63
CA ILE A 720 23.93 21.59 -39.57
C ILE A 720 23.77 22.83 -40.47
N VAL A 721 23.95 24.04 -39.93
CA VAL A 721 23.90 25.27 -40.75
C VAL A 721 25.09 25.35 -41.71
N VAL A 722 26.30 24.96 -41.29
CA VAL A 722 27.49 24.96 -42.16
C VAL A 722 27.39 23.89 -43.24
N VAL A 723 26.96 22.67 -42.90
CA VAL A 723 26.79 21.57 -43.87
C VAL A 723 25.59 21.84 -44.78
N GLY A 724 24.48 22.35 -44.26
CA GLY A 724 23.32 22.78 -45.05
C GLY A 724 23.64 23.94 -46.00
N GLY A 725 24.43 24.91 -45.55
CA GLY A 725 24.94 26.01 -46.38
C GLY A 725 25.89 25.53 -47.47
N LEU A 726 26.80 24.59 -47.17
CA LEU A 726 27.71 23.99 -48.14
C LEU A 726 26.97 23.16 -49.20
N VAL A 727 26.00 22.34 -48.80
CA VAL A 727 25.19 21.55 -49.73
C VAL A 727 24.30 22.45 -50.58
N GLY A 728 23.69 23.49 -50.00
CA GLY A 728 22.92 24.49 -50.74
C GLY A 728 23.76 25.27 -51.76
N PHE A 729 24.97 25.68 -51.37
CA PHE A 729 25.92 26.35 -52.26
C PHE A 729 26.39 25.43 -53.39
N LEU A 730 26.69 24.16 -53.10
CA LEU A 730 27.09 23.18 -54.11
C LEU A 730 25.93 22.87 -55.08
N CYS A 731 24.71 22.70 -54.59
CA CYS A 731 23.54 22.51 -55.45
C CYS A 731 23.27 23.74 -56.33
N TRP A 732 23.39 24.96 -55.79
CA TRP A 732 23.27 26.18 -56.59
C TRP A 732 24.39 26.31 -57.62
N TRP A 733 25.63 26.02 -57.24
CA TRP A 733 26.79 26.09 -58.13
C TRP A 733 26.69 25.09 -59.30
N PHE A 734 26.27 23.85 -59.05
CA PHE A 734 26.13 22.85 -60.12
C PHE A 734 24.88 23.06 -61.00
N ILE A 735 23.80 23.62 -60.46
CA ILE A 735 22.54 23.82 -61.21
C ILE A 735 22.55 25.14 -61.99
N CYS A 736 23.08 26.23 -61.41
CA CYS A 736 23.00 27.57 -62.02
C CYS A 736 24.21 27.94 -62.86
N ARG A 737 25.37 27.26 -62.70
CA ARG A 737 26.57 27.56 -63.49
C ARG A 737 26.67 26.78 -64.82
N GLY A 738 25.69 25.91 -65.10
CA GLY A 738 25.53 25.23 -66.39
C GLY A 738 24.67 25.99 -67.41
N LYS A 739 24.25 27.21 -67.10
CA LYS A 739 23.49 28.09 -68.01
C LYS A 739 24.00 29.55 -67.90
N ALA A 740 25.25 29.75 -68.26
CA ALA A 740 25.81 31.02 -68.71
C ALA A 740 26.94 30.73 -69.70
#